data_AF-A0A3D3T660-F1
#
_entry.id   AF-A0A3D3T660-F1
#
_cell.length_a   1.000
_cell.length_b   1.000
_cell.length_c   1.000
_cell.angle_alpha   90.00
_cell.angle_beta   90.00
_cell.angle_gamma   90.00
#
_symmetry.space_group_name_H-M   'P 1'
#
loop_
_entity.id
_entity.type
_entity.pdbx_description
1 polymer ?
#
loop_
_entity_poly.entity_id
_entity_poly.type
_entity_poly.pdbx_seq_one_letter_code
_entity_poly.pdbx_strand_id
1 'polypeptide(L)'
;MLLKKNLVIGLIALALSAYFIFDLQRYLNVVFFQDLYADHPRATAAIYFLVYVTATAFSLPTGALLTLAGGAVFGLTTGVVLVSFASTVGATIAFLFSRIVLRDWVQKKFAHYLEPINRGVEKDGAFYLFGLRLIPVFPFWVINLLTGLTPLKVRTYFWVSQLGMLPATVVYTNAGAELAAIEELSPAGILTPGLIGSFVLLAILPFFARALVGGLKHRRIYRPYSRPKRFDANLLIIGGGSAGLVSALIGAAVKAKVMLVEKDKMGGDCLNTGCVPSKALIRAARVIAEAGKAGELGVDVAKPKVDFPRVMARVHSVIDTIAPHDSVERFTGLGVDCIEGEARLLSPWQAQVGERTISARNIVIATGARPFVPPIPGLDEIDYLTSENLWEIKELPPTLMVLGAGPIGCELAQAFQRLGSKVSLVDMLPTVLPKEDPDVSSLVRTRLEAEGVEVLLNYRTAAFQSENGAHRATLESTSEQPETSKVVNFDKLLVAVGRKANTSGLGLEELGIECTPQGTLEVDDYLRTTFPNVYACGDVAGPYQFTHTASHQAWYAVVNALFGRFRKFSVDYRVIPWTTFTDPEVARVGLNETEARERDIAYELSVFPLSELDRAIADGASDGFIKVLTVSGKDRILGATVVGAHAGELLAEFVTAMKHNLGLNKILGTIHAYPTYSDANKLVAGGWKRSHAPARVLSWLEKYHRWHL
;
A
#
# COMPACT_ATOMS: atom_id res chain seq x y z
N MET A 1 -30.94 -25.64 14.51
CA MET A 1 -30.64 -25.30 13.10
C MET A 1 -31.38 -26.22 12.10
N LEU A 2 -31.51 -27.53 12.36
CA LEU A 2 -32.25 -28.48 11.51
C LEU A 2 -33.77 -28.20 11.37
N LEU A 3 -34.45 -27.73 12.43
CA LEU A 3 -35.90 -27.46 12.40
C LEU A 3 -36.30 -26.34 11.40
N LYS A 4 -35.44 -25.33 11.20
CA LYS A 4 -35.69 -24.24 10.25
C LYS A 4 -35.54 -24.68 8.79
N LYS A 5 -34.69 -25.66 8.51
CA LYS A 5 -34.46 -26.19 7.15
C LYS A 5 -35.65 -27.00 6.66
N ASN A 6 -36.25 -27.82 7.52
CA ASN A 6 -37.41 -28.66 7.17
C ASN A 6 -38.68 -27.83 6.96
N LEU A 7 -38.86 -26.73 7.69
CA LEU A 7 -39.97 -25.79 7.48
C LEU A 7 -39.88 -25.10 6.12
N VAL A 8 -38.68 -24.66 5.72
CA VAL A 8 -38.44 -24.04 4.40
C VAL A 8 -38.65 -25.05 3.28
N ILE A 9 -38.15 -26.29 3.44
CA ILE A 9 -38.39 -27.37 2.46
C ILE A 9 -39.88 -27.69 2.36
N GLY A 10 -40.61 -27.73 3.49
CA GLY A 10 -42.06 -27.96 3.52
C GLY A 10 -42.83 -26.83 2.83
N LEU A 11 -42.46 -25.56 3.03
CA LEU A 11 -43.07 -24.42 2.35
C LEU A 11 -42.78 -24.41 0.84
N ILE A 12 -41.56 -24.77 0.44
CA ILE A 12 -41.19 -24.90 -0.98
C ILE A 12 -41.98 -26.05 -1.63
N ALA A 13 -42.07 -27.20 -0.95
CA ALA A 13 -42.86 -28.34 -1.43
C ALA A 13 -44.35 -27.99 -1.53
N LEU A 14 -44.91 -27.25 -0.55
CA LEU A 14 -46.29 -26.78 -0.58
C LEU A 14 -46.53 -25.80 -1.73
N ALA A 15 -45.61 -24.86 -1.97
CA ALA A 15 -45.71 -23.90 -3.06
C ALA A 15 -45.60 -24.58 -4.44
N LEU A 16 -44.68 -25.53 -4.60
CA LEU A 16 -44.57 -26.36 -5.80
C LEU A 16 -45.79 -27.26 -6.01
N SER A 17 -46.34 -27.82 -4.93
CA SER A 17 -47.56 -28.62 -5.00
C SER A 17 -48.76 -27.76 -5.38
N ALA A 18 -48.92 -26.58 -4.78
CA ALA A 18 -49.94 -25.61 -5.16
C ALA A 18 -49.79 -25.16 -6.62
N TYR A 19 -48.56 -24.97 -7.09
CA TYR A 19 -48.26 -24.63 -8.49
C TYR A 19 -48.84 -25.64 -9.49
N PHE A 20 -48.65 -26.94 -9.25
CA PHE A 20 -49.20 -27.99 -10.12
C PHE A 20 -50.69 -28.27 -9.86
N ILE A 21 -51.14 -28.22 -8.61
CA ILE A 21 -52.54 -28.53 -8.21
C ILE A 21 -53.52 -27.47 -8.74
N PHE A 22 -53.13 -26.18 -8.71
CA PHE A 22 -53.97 -25.09 -9.20
C PHE A 22 -53.80 -24.79 -10.69
N ASP A 23 -53.11 -25.68 -11.42
CA ASP A 23 -52.88 -25.54 -12.88
C ASP A 23 -52.28 -24.17 -13.25
N LEU A 24 -51.42 -23.64 -12.37
CA LEU A 24 -50.86 -22.28 -12.49
C LEU A 24 -49.93 -22.15 -13.71
N GLN A 25 -49.50 -23.27 -14.30
CA GLN A 25 -48.78 -23.36 -15.57
C GLN A 25 -49.53 -22.71 -16.75
N ARG A 26 -50.88 -22.72 -16.76
CA ARG A 26 -51.66 -22.03 -17.81
C ARG A 26 -51.43 -20.52 -17.82
N TYR A 27 -51.16 -19.95 -16.65
CA TYR A 27 -50.89 -18.52 -16.45
C TYR A 27 -49.42 -18.15 -16.64
N LEU A 28 -48.57 -19.09 -17.09
CA LEU A 28 -47.18 -18.83 -17.47
C LEU A 28 -46.96 -18.94 -18.99
N ASN A 29 -48.04 -19.12 -19.75
CA ASN A 29 -47.98 -19.08 -21.21
C ASN A 29 -47.81 -17.64 -21.68
N VAL A 30 -46.78 -17.38 -22.50
CA VAL A 30 -46.52 -16.07 -23.11
C VAL A 30 -47.74 -15.58 -23.90
N VAL A 31 -48.45 -16.48 -24.59
CA VAL A 31 -49.65 -16.16 -25.39
C VAL A 31 -50.77 -15.60 -24.51
N PHE A 32 -50.99 -16.16 -23.32
CA PHE A 32 -51.99 -15.64 -22.37
C PHE A 32 -51.71 -14.19 -21.97
N PHE A 33 -50.44 -13.84 -21.75
CA PHE A 33 -50.06 -12.46 -21.41
C PHE A 33 -50.09 -11.51 -22.60
N GLN A 34 -49.86 -12.00 -23.82
CA GLN A 34 -50.04 -11.23 -25.05
C GLN A 34 -51.51 -10.89 -25.28
N ASP A 35 -52.42 -11.86 -25.10
CA ASP A 35 -53.87 -11.67 -25.18
C ASP A 35 -54.36 -10.69 -24.10
N LEU A 36 -53.89 -10.86 -22.86
CA LEU A 36 -54.21 -9.94 -21.75
C LEU A 36 -53.66 -8.52 -21.99
N TYR A 37 -52.54 -8.39 -22.70
CA TYR A 37 -52.01 -7.08 -23.10
C TYR A 37 -52.83 -6.45 -24.24
N ALA A 38 -53.33 -7.25 -25.17
CA ALA A 38 -54.22 -6.77 -26.23
C ALA A 38 -55.55 -6.24 -25.67
N ASP A 39 -56.15 -6.96 -24.71
CA ASP A 39 -57.43 -6.59 -24.10
C ASP A 39 -57.30 -5.43 -23.09
N HIS A 40 -56.22 -5.41 -22.31
CA HIS A 40 -56.03 -4.47 -21.19
C HIS A 40 -54.62 -3.86 -21.13
N PRO A 41 -54.18 -3.09 -22.14
CA PRO A 41 -52.78 -2.72 -22.33
C PRO A 41 -52.17 -1.93 -21.17
N ARG A 42 -52.93 -0.97 -20.59
CA ARG A 42 -52.44 -0.13 -19.48
C ARG A 42 -52.34 -0.91 -18.17
N ALA A 43 -53.32 -1.75 -17.87
CA ALA A 43 -53.35 -2.53 -16.64
C ALA A 43 -52.26 -3.61 -16.65
N THR A 44 -52.11 -4.32 -17.77
CA THR A 44 -51.09 -5.37 -17.95
C THR A 44 -49.68 -4.78 -17.87
N ALA A 45 -49.42 -3.63 -18.49
CA ALA A 45 -48.14 -2.92 -18.38
C ALA A 45 -47.85 -2.43 -16.96
N ALA A 46 -48.84 -1.88 -16.24
CA ALA A 46 -48.67 -1.40 -14.87
C ALA A 46 -48.40 -2.55 -13.88
N ILE A 47 -49.12 -3.67 -14.01
CA ILE A 47 -48.90 -4.87 -13.18
C ILE A 47 -47.50 -5.42 -13.43
N TYR A 48 -47.12 -5.59 -14.70
CA TYR A 48 -45.77 -6.05 -15.07
C TYR A 48 -44.68 -5.12 -14.48
N PHE A 49 -44.85 -3.81 -14.62
CA PHE A 49 -43.93 -2.82 -14.08
C PHE A 49 -43.77 -2.96 -12.56
N LEU A 50 -44.89 -3.06 -11.82
CA LEU A 50 -44.88 -3.23 -10.36
C LEU A 50 -44.25 -4.56 -9.93
N VAL A 51 -44.54 -5.65 -10.63
CA VAL A 51 -43.93 -6.96 -10.37
C VAL A 51 -42.41 -6.89 -10.58
N TYR A 52 -41.96 -6.27 -11.68
CA TYR A 52 -40.54 -6.11 -11.97
C TYR A 52 -39.83 -5.25 -10.93
N VAL A 53 -40.41 -4.09 -10.58
CA VAL A 53 -39.87 -3.19 -9.54
C VAL A 53 -39.74 -3.94 -8.23
N THR A 54 -40.80 -4.65 -7.80
CA THR A 54 -40.83 -5.42 -6.56
C THR A 54 -39.76 -6.51 -6.55
N ALA A 55 -39.71 -7.34 -7.60
CA ALA A 55 -38.73 -8.42 -7.70
C ALA A 55 -37.29 -7.90 -7.66
N THR A 56 -37.03 -6.77 -8.33
CA THR A 56 -35.72 -6.12 -8.35
C THR A 56 -35.38 -5.47 -7.00
N ALA A 57 -36.35 -4.82 -6.34
CA ALA A 57 -36.19 -4.21 -5.03
C ALA A 57 -35.81 -5.24 -3.96
N PHE A 58 -36.42 -6.43 -4.02
CA PHE A 58 -36.05 -7.58 -3.18
C PHE A 58 -34.77 -8.29 -3.64
N SER A 59 -34.10 -7.78 -4.67
CA SER A 59 -32.85 -8.35 -5.21
C SER A 59 -32.98 -9.82 -5.59
N LEU A 60 -34.15 -10.24 -6.09
CA LEU A 60 -34.38 -11.60 -6.57
C LEU A 60 -33.61 -11.84 -7.89
N PRO A 61 -33.06 -13.05 -8.11
CA PRO A 61 -32.31 -13.37 -9.33
C PRO A 61 -33.22 -13.62 -10.55
N THR A 62 -34.25 -12.78 -10.75
CA THR A 62 -35.29 -12.94 -11.78
C THR A 62 -35.18 -11.94 -12.93
N GLY A 63 -34.28 -10.96 -12.84
CA GLY A 63 -34.21 -9.84 -13.80
C GLY A 63 -34.07 -10.26 -15.26
N ALA A 64 -33.25 -11.27 -15.57
CA ALA A 64 -33.10 -11.76 -16.95
C ALA A 64 -34.40 -12.39 -17.49
N LEU A 65 -35.06 -13.25 -16.69
CA LEU A 65 -36.32 -13.89 -17.04
C LEU A 65 -37.43 -12.86 -17.25
N LEU A 66 -37.54 -11.90 -16.33
CA LEU A 66 -38.54 -10.84 -16.43
C LEU A 66 -38.28 -9.93 -17.64
N THR A 67 -37.03 -9.64 -17.97
CA THR A 67 -36.67 -8.83 -19.15
C THR A 67 -37.02 -9.55 -20.46
N LEU A 68 -36.74 -10.87 -20.54
CA LEU A 68 -37.14 -11.70 -21.67
C LEU A 68 -38.66 -11.75 -21.82
N ALA A 69 -39.38 -11.97 -20.71
CA ALA A 69 -40.84 -11.94 -20.68
C ALA A 69 -41.39 -10.57 -21.12
N GLY A 70 -40.72 -9.48 -20.74
CA GLY A 70 -41.07 -8.12 -21.17
C GLY A 70 -40.99 -7.95 -22.69
N GLY A 71 -39.95 -8.51 -23.32
CA GLY A 71 -39.83 -8.53 -24.78
C GLY A 71 -40.88 -9.41 -25.45
N ALA A 72 -41.10 -10.59 -24.89
CA ALA A 72 -42.05 -11.56 -25.40
C ALA A 72 -43.50 -11.05 -25.38
N VAL A 73 -43.90 -10.32 -24.32
CA VAL A 73 -45.28 -9.84 -24.13
C VAL A 73 -45.53 -8.49 -24.77
N PHE A 74 -44.60 -7.54 -24.65
CA PHE A 74 -44.83 -6.14 -25.04
C PHE A 74 -44.11 -5.72 -26.33
N GLY A 75 -43.32 -6.62 -26.93
CA GLY A 75 -42.44 -6.31 -28.06
C GLY A 75 -41.24 -5.44 -27.66
N LEU A 76 -40.38 -5.14 -28.65
CA LEU A 76 -39.09 -4.49 -28.39
C LEU A 76 -39.24 -3.07 -27.79
N THR A 77 -40.03 -2.20 -28.42
CA THR A 77 -40.10 -0.78 -28.05
C THR A 77 -40.72 -0.57 -26.68
N THR A 78 -41.93 -1.09 -26.48
CA THR A 78 -42.66 -0.98 -25.20
C THR A 78 -41.98 -1.78 -24.10
N GLY A 79 -41.47 -2.98 -24.42
CA GLY A 79 -40.72 -3.81 -23.49
C GLY A 79 -39.46 -3.12 -22.97
N VAL A 80 -38.68 -2.46 -23.84
CA VAL A 80 -37.46 -1.73 -23.43
C VAL A 80 -37.82 -0.59 -22.49
N VAL A 81 -38.87 0.19 -22.80
CA VAL A 81 -39.29 1.31 -21.94
C VAL A 81 -39.73 0.79 -20.56
N LEU A 82 -40.63 -0.21 -20.52
CA LEU A 82 -41.13 -0.76 -19.26
C LEU A 82 -40.00 -1.37 -18.42
N VAL A 83 -39.17 -2.22 -19.00
CA VAL A 83 -38.06 -2.87 -18.30
C VAL A 83 -37.03 -1.85 -17.84
N SER A 84 -36.63 -0.91 -18.69
CA SER A 84 -35.56 0.06 -18.37
C SER A 84 -35.93 0.88 -17.14
N PHE A 85 -37.14 1.44 -17.08
CA PHE A 85 -37.56 2.21 -15.91
C PHE A 85 -37.88 1.33 -14.69
N ALA A 86 -38.54 0.17 -14.87
CA ALA A 86 -38.87 -0.72 -13.76
C ALA A 86 -37.60 -1.25 -13.06
N SER A 87 -36.62 -1.66 -13.86
CA SER A 87 -35.35 -2.19 -13.36
C SER A 87 -34.53 -1.13 -12.63
N THR A 88 -34.46 0.11 -13.13
CA THR A 88 -33.74 1.20 -12.46
C THR A 88 -34.42 1.63 -11.17
N VAL A 89 -35.76 1.74 -11.16
CA VAL A 89 -36.53 2.08 -9.94
C VAL A 89 -36.34 1.01 -8.88
N GLY A 90 -36.57 -0.26 -9.22
CA GLY A 90 -36.37 -1.37 -8.29
C GLY A 90 -34.92 -1.46 -7.80
N ALA A 91 -33.95 -1.28 -8.69
CA ALA A 91 -32.52 -1.28 -8.33
C ALA A 91 -32.16 -0.15 -7.38
N THR A 92 -32.82 1.01 -7.50
CA THR A 92 -32.62 2.16 -6.61
C THR A 92 -33.23 1.90 -5.24
N ILE A 93 -34.36 1.21 -5.16
CA ILE A 93 -34.95 0.78 -3.88
C ILE A 93 -34.03 -0.23 -3.18
N ALA A 94 -33.53 -1.24 -3.89
CA ALA A 94 -32.57 -2.21 -3.34
C ALA A 94 -31.28 -1.53 -2.83
N PHE A 95 -30.77 -0.58 -3.61
CA PHE A 95 -29.61 0.25 -3.24
C PHE A 95 -29.87 1.05 -1.95
N LEU A 96 -31.03 1.70 -1.84
CA LEU A 96 -31.41 2.48 -0.66
C LEU A 96 -31.61 1.59 0.56
N PHE A 97 -32.23 0.42 0.39
CA PHE A 97 -32.36 -0.57 1.46
C PHE A 97 -30.98 -0.99 1.99
N SER A 98 -30.06 -1.37 1.10
CA SER A 98 -28.68 -1.71 1.49
C SER A 98 -27.98 -0.54 2.19
N ARG A 99 -28.16 0.69 1.69
CA ARG A 99 -27.60 1.90 2.27
C ARG A 99 -28.08 2.17 3.69
N ILE A 100 -29.38 2.00 3.94
CA ILE A 100 -29.99 2.35 5.22
C ILE A 100 -29.78 1.23 6.25
N VAL A 101 -29.86 -0.03 5.81
CA VAL A 101 -29.89 -1.18 6.73
C VAL A 101 -28.50 -1.77 6.96
N LEU A 102 -27.66 -1.83 5.93
CA LEU A 102 -26.41 -2.61 5.96
C LEU A 102 -25.16 -1.74 6.01
N ARG A 103 -25.19 -0.52 5.45
CA ARG A 103 -23.99 0.29 5.23
C ARG A 103 -23.15 0.49 6.48
N ASP A 104 -23.73 0.98 7.57
CA ASP A 104 -22.95 1.34 8.76
C ASP A 104 -22.31 0.10 9.41
N TRP A 105 -23.05 -1.01 9.48
CA TRP A 105 -22.54 -2.28 9.99
C TRP A 105 -21.40 -2.83 9.10
N VAL A 106 -21.59 -2.83 7.77
CA VAL A 106 -20.59 -3.34 6.82
C VAL A 106 -19.35 -2.44 6.78
N GLN A 107 -19.54 -1.12 6.71
CA GLN A 107 -18.44 -0.14 6.69
C GLN A 107 -17.62 -0.23 7.97
N LYS A 108 -18.24 -0.43 9.14
CA LYS A 108 -17.51 -0.65 10.38
C LYS A 108 -16.75 -1.98 10.39
N LYS A 109 -17.37 -3.08 9.96
CA LYS A 109 -16.77 -4.42 10.03
C LYS A 109 -15.69 -4.67 8.97
N PHE A 110 -15.77 -4.01 7.81
CA PHE A 110 -14.88 -4.22 6.67
C PHE A 110 -14.20 -2.94 6.21
N ALA A 111 -14.03 -1.97 7.11
CA ALA A 111 -13.48 -0.63 6.83
C ALA A 111 -12.22 -0.69 5.96
N HIS A 112 -11.25 -1.53 6.35
CA HIS A 112 -9.97 -1.63 5.65
C HIS A 112 -10.08 -2.12 4.20
N TYR A 113 -10.99 -3.05 3.91
CA TYR A 113 -11.21 -3.54 2.55
C TYR A 113 -12.01 -2.55 1.70
N LEU A 114 -12.89 -1.77 2.34
CA LEU A 114 -13.79 -0.85 1.67
C LEU A 114 -13.20 0.54 1.49
N GLU A 115 -12.21 0.95 2.28
CA GLU A 115 -11.61 2.28 2.20
C GLU A 115 -11.02 2.61 0.82
N PRO A 116 -10.20 1.73 0.19
CA PRO A 116 -9.71 1.98 -1.17
C PRO A 116 -10.85 2.04 -2.19
N ILE A 117 -11.89 1.21 -2.01
CA ILE A 117 -13.07 1.17 -2.88
C ILE A 117 -13.87 2.46 -2.75
N ASN A 118 -14.12 2.93 -1.53
CA ASN A 118 -14.85 4.15 -1.24
C ASN A 118 -14.13 5.36 -1.86
N ARG A 119 -12.80 5.45 -1.69
CA ARG A 119 -11.99 6.53 -2.28
C ARG A 119 -12.08 6.55 -3.81
N GLY A 120 -12.02 5.37 -4.44
CA GLY A 120 -12.24 5.24 -5.89
C GLY A 120 -13.65 5.66 -6.33
N VAL A 121 -14.67 5.28 -5.56
CA VAL A 121 -16.08 5.64 -5.83
C VAL A 121 -16.35 7.14 -5.61
N GLU A 122 -15.66 7.80 -4.68
CA GLU A 122 -15.75 9.24 -4.49
C GLU A 122 -15.19 10.01 -5.69
N LYS A 123 -14.04 9.57 -6.23
CA LYS A 123 -13.38 10.22 -7.36
C LYS A 123 -14.10 9.97 -8.69
N ASP A 124 -14.45 8.71 -8.99
CA ASP A 124 -14.95 8.27 -10.31
C ASP A 124 -16.21 7.39 -10.22
N GLY A 125 -17.03 7.49 -9.16
CA GLY A 125 -18.11 6.54 -8.86
C GLY A 125 -19.16 6.32 -9.97
N ALA A 126 -19.47 7.35 -10.76
CA ALA A 126 -20.32 7.21 -11.93
C ALA A 126 -19.72 6.23 -12.95
N PHE A 127 -18.41 6.29 -13.15
CA PHE A 127 -17.70 5.43 -14.08
C PHE A 127 -17.59 4.00 -13.57
N TYR A 128 -17.31 3.82 -12.26
CA TYR A 128 -17.29 2.50 -11.63
C TYR A 128 -18.63 1.79 -11.81
N LEU A 129 -19.74 2.46 -11.47
CA LEU A 129 -21.07 1.88 -11.62
C LEU A 129 -21.40 1.58 -13.09
N PHE A 130 -21.11 2.51 -14.01
CA PHE A 130 -21.34 2.28 -15.44
C PHE A 130 -20.58 1.04 -15.93
N GLY A 131 -19.30 0.91 -15.56
CA GLY A 131 -18.47 -0.25 -15.88
C GLY A 131 -19.04 -1.54 -15.30
N LEU A 132 -19.46 -1.54 -14.04
CA LEU A 132 -20.08 -2.71 -13.40
C LEU A 132 -21.37 -3.14 -14.10
N ARG A 133 -22.23 -2.20 -14.51
CA ARG A 133 -23.49 -2.50 -15.23
C ARG A 133 -23.26 -3.13 -16.59
N LEU A 134 -22.13 -2.83 -17.21
CA LEU A 134 -21.78 -3.40 -18.49
C LEU A 134 -21.18 -4.78 -18.37
N ILE A 135 -20.57 -5.16 -17.24
CA ILE A 135 -19.89 -6.46 -17.07
C ILE A 135 -20.89 -7.57 -16.71
N PRO A 136 -21.14 -8.56 -17.59
CA PRO A 136 -22.14 -9.60 -17.33
C PRO A 136 -21.72 -10.62 -16.25
N VAL A 137 -20.47 -10.58 -15.79
CA VAL A 137 -19.93 -11.50 -14.76
C VAL A 137 -20.54 -11.23 -13.38
N PHE A 138 -20.89 -9.98 -13.07
CA PHE A 138 -21.45 -9.63 -11.77
C PHE A 138 -22.98 -9.72 -11.82
N PRO A 139 -23.62 -10.51 -10.94
CA PRO A 139 -25.07 -10.60 -10.94
C PRO A 139 -25.70 -9.23 -10.67
N PHE A 140 -26.69 -8.86 -11.49
CA PHE A 140 -27.36 -7.55 -11.44
C PHE A 140 -27.83 -7.15 -10.04
N TRP A 141 -28.42 -8.10 -9.31
CA TRP A 141 -28.94 -7.90 -7.95
C TRP A 141 -27.82 -7.65 -6.92
N VAL A 142 -26.64 -8.26 -7.11
CA VAL A 142 -25.46 -8.05 -6.25
C VAL A 142 -24.95 -6.62 -6.39
N ILE A 143 -24.85 -6.10 -7.62
CA ILE A 143 -24.38 -4.73 -7.88
C ILE A 143 -25.25 -3.71 -7.14
N ASN A 144 -26.58 -3.90 -7.13
CA ASN A 144 -27.52 -3.00 -6.47
C ASN A 144 -27.23 -2.88 -4.97
N LEU A 145 -27.04 -4.03 -4.30
CA LEU A 145 -26.76 -4.08 -2.87
C LEU A 145 -25.36 -3.56 -2.53
N LEU A 146 -24.33 -4.02 -3.24
CA LEU A 146 -22.94 -3.63 -2.96
C LEU A 146 -22.71 -2.13 -3.13
N THR A 147 -23.26 -1.53 -4.19
CA THR A 147 -23.10 -0.09 -4.42
C THR A 147 -23.83 0.75 -3.38
N GLY A 148 -24.91 0.24 -2.77
CA GLY A 148 -25.60 0.87 -1.64
C GLY A 148 -24.71 1.07 -0.42
N LEU A 149 -23.70 0.21 -0.26
CA LEU A 149 -22.71 0.27 0.82
C LEU A 149 -21.67 1.38 0.58
N THR A 150 -21.49 1.86 -0.65
CA THR A 150 -20.46 2.85 -1.03
C THR A 150 -20.95 4.30 -0.84
N PRO A 151 -20.06 5.32 -0.88
CA PRO A 151 -20.42 6.74 -0.82
C PRO A 151 -21.14 7.31 -2.07
N LEU A 152 -21.47 6.48 -3.08
CA LEU A 152 -22.06 6.94 -4.34
C LEU A 152 -23.38 7.72 -4.15
N LYS A 153 -23.54 8.88 -4.81
CA LYS A 153 -24.77 9.67 -4.70
C LYS A 153 -25.96 8.95 -5.35
N VAL A 154 -27.14 8.98 -4.72
CA VAL A 154 -28.38 8.31 -5.22
C VAL A 154 -28.72 8.77 -6.64
N ARG A 155 -28.63 10.08 -6.91
CA ARG A 155 -28.88 10.65 -8.24
C ARG A 155 -27.93 10.08 -9.29
N THR A 156 -26.65 9.96 -8.95
CA THR A 156 -25.64 9.33 -9.82
C THR A 156 -25.98 7.87 -10.06
N TYR A 157 -26.33 7.13 -9.01
CA TYR A 157 -26.71 5.72 -9.12
C TYR A 157 -27.89 5.51 -10.09
N PHE A 158 -28.95 6.31 -9.96
CA PHE A 158 -30.15 6.22 -10.79
C PHE A 158 -29.82 6.45 -12.28
N TRP A 159 -29.24 7.61 -12.62
CA TRP A 159 -28.99 7.96 -14.01
C TRP A 159 -27.95 7.08 -14.68
N VAL A 160 -26.91 6.70 -13.95
CA VAL A 160 -25.89 5.80 -14.48
C VAL A 160 -26.44 4.39 -14.67
N SER A 161 -27.30 3.90 -13.77
CA SER A 161 -27.96 2.61 -13.96
C SER A 161 -28.91 2.64 -15.16
N GLN A 162 -29.70 3.71 -15.30
CA GLN A 162 -30.60 3.92 -16.44
C GLN A 162 -29.85 3.83 -17.78
N LEU A 163 -28.73 4.55 -17.90
CA LEU A 163 -27.93 4.56 -19.13
C LEU A 163 -27.10 3.29 -19.31
N GLY A 164 -26.49 2.77 -18.23
CA GLY A 164 -25.58 1.63 -18.28
C GLY A 164 -26.27 0.29 -18.55
N MET A 165 -27.54 0.16 -18.15
CA MET A 165 -28.33 -1.05 -18.37
C MET A 165 -29.05 -1.06 -19.71
N LEU A 166 -29.31 0.11 -20.30
CA LEU A 166 -30.11 0.23 -21.51
C LEU A 166 -29.65 -0.69 -22.65
N PRO A 167 -28.34 -0.83 -22.97
CA PRO A 167 -27.92 -1.74 -24.03
C PRO A 167 -28.27 -3.21 -23.73
N ALA A 168 -28.04 -3.66 -22.49
CA ALA A 168 -28.39 -5.02 -22.09
C ALA A 168 -29.91 -5.22 -22.10
N THR A 169 -30.68 -4.23 -21.62
CA THR A 169 -32.14 -4.24 -21.70
C THR A 169 -32.61 -4.40 -23.15
N VAL A 170 -32.07 -3.61 -24.09
CA VAL A 170 -32.40 -3.73 -25.52
C VAL A 170 -32.12 -5.14 -26.04
N VAL A 171 -30.96 -5.70 -25.71
CA VAL A 171 -30.59 -7.04 -26.18
C VAL A 171 -31.48 -8.14 -25.59
N TYR A 172 -31.70 -8.15 -24.27
CA TYR A 172 -32.55 -9.17 -23.63
C TYR A 172 -34.03 -9.01 -24.02
N THR A 173 -34.53 -7.79 -24.17
CA THR A 173 -35.90 -7.55 -24.65
C THR A 173 -36.03 -7.97 -26.12
N ASN A 174 -35.02 -7.71 -26.97
CA ASN A 174 -35.03 -8.19 -28.36
C ASN A 174 -35.01 -9.71 -28.43
N ALA A 175 -34.13 -10.37 -27.66
CA ALA A 175 -34.09 -11.83 -27.57
C ALA A 175 -35.44 -12.39 -27.09
N GLY A 176 -36.11 -11.75 -26.13
CA GLY A 176 -37.44 -12.13 -25.68
C GLY A 176 -38.51 -12.02 -26.77
N ALA A 177 -38.49 -10.92 -27.52
CA ALA A 177 -39.41 -10.71 -28.65
C ALA A 177 -39.18 -11.72 -29.78
N GLU A 178 -37.92 -12.03 -30.11
CA GLU A 178 -37.57 -13.06 -31.09
C GLU A 178 -37.93 -14.47 -30.61
N LEU A 179 -37.67 -14.81 -29.34
CA LEU A 179 -38.04 -16.11 -28.77
C LEU A 179 -39.56 -16.35 -28.78
N ALA A 180 -40.36 -15.31 -28.60
CA ALA A 180 -41.81 -15.40 -28.69
C ALA A 180 -42.33 -15.61 -30.12
N ALA A 181 -41.51 -15.32 -31.14
CA ALA A 181 -41.84 -15.47 -32.55
C ALA A 181 -41.44 -16.85 -33.13
N ILE A 182 -40.79 -17.71 -32.35
CA ILE A 182 -40.33 -19.04 -32.80
C ILE A 182 -41.43 -20.08 -32.52
N GLU A 183 -42.01 -20.65 -33.58
CA GLU A 183 -43.09 -21.66 -33.50
C GLU A 183 -42.59 -23.06 -33.06
N GLU A 184 -41.30 -23.40 -33.25
CA GLU A 184 -40.70 -24.67 -32.80
C GLU A 184 -39.30 -24.50 -32.16
N LEU A 185 -39.11 -25.00 -30.94
CA LEU A 185 -37.83 -25.04 -30.21
C LEU A 185 -36.87 -26.11 -30.78
N SER A 186 -36.42 -25.93 -32.01
CA SER A 186 -35.36 -26.75 -32.62
C SER A 186 -33.97 -26.11 -32.47
N PRO A 187 -32.86 -26.88 -32.47
CA PRO A 187 -31.50 -26.32 -32.43
C PRO A 187 -31.21 -25.34 -33.58
N ALA A 188 -31.87 -25.50 -34.73
CA ALA A 188 -31.77 -24.59 -35.87
C ALA A 188 -32.56 -23.28 -35.69
N GLY A 189 -33.67 -23.31 -34.94
CA GLY A 189 -34.47 -22.13 -34.58
C GLY A 189 -33.84 -21.26 -33.48
N ILE A 190 -32.99 -21.85 -32.63
CA ILE A 190 -32.28 -21.14 -31.54
C ILE A 190 -30.96 -20.52 -32.04
N LEU A 191 -30.34 -21.06 -33.10
CA LEU A 191 -29.09 -20.58 -33.69
C LEU A 191 -29.33 -19.59 -34.85
N THR A 192 -30.29 -18.67 -34.72
CA THR A 192 -30.48 -17.62 -35.72
C THR A 192 -29.32 -16.61 -35.69
N PRO A 193 -28.91 -16.05 -36.84
CA PRO A 193 -27.88 -15.00 -36.88
C PRO A 193 -28.17 -13.79 -35.98
N GLY A 194 -29.46 -13.46 -35.76
CA GLY A 194 -29.89 -12.39 -34.86
C GLY A 194 -29.64 -12.68 -33.37
N LEU A 195 -29.93 -13.91 -32.92
CA LEU A 195 -29.71 -14.32 -31.54
C LEU A 195 -28.20 -14.50 -31.24
N ILE A 196 -27.45 -15.10 -32.16
CA ILE A 196 -25.98 -15.22 -32.05
C ILE A 196 -25.34 -13.82 -32.02
N GLY A 197 -25.76 -12.91 -32.91
CA GLY A 197 -25.30 -11.53 -32.93
C GLY A 197 -25.57 -10.81 -31.60
N SER A 198 -26.74 -11.02 -31.01
CA SER A 198 -27.14 -10.47 -29.71
C SER A 198 -26.25 -10.96 -28.56
N PHE A 199 -25.93 -12.27 -28.51
CA PHE A 199 -25.03 -12.82 -27.48
C PHE A 199 -23.57 -12.38 -27.66
N VAL A 200 -23.08 -12.30 -28.90
CA VAL A 200 -21.74 -11.78 -29.20
C VAL A 200 -21.64 -10.29 -28.82
N LEU A 201 -22.68 -9.51 -29.12
CA LEU A 201 -22.74 -8.09 -28.73
C LEU A 201 -22.72 -7.95 -27.20
N LEU A 202 -23.49 -8.74 -26.47
CA LEU A 202 -23.48 -8.81 -25.00
C LEU A 202 -22.08 -9.12 -24.43
N ALA A 203 -21.32 -10.00 -25.09
CA ALA A 203 -19.97 -10.36 -24.67
C ALA A 203 -18.94 -9.25 -24.94
N ILE A 204 -19.07 -8.50 -26.05
CA ILE A 204 -18.08 -7.50 -26.50
C ILE A 204 -18.35 -6.10 -25.93
N LEU A 205 -19.62 -5.74 -25.76
CA LEU A 205 -20.06 -4.44 -25.24
C LEU A 205 -19.32 -3.95 -23.98
N PRO A 206 -19.04 -4.80 -22.96
CA PRO A 206 -18.37 -4.37 -21.74
C PRO A 206 -16.92 -3.93 -21.97
N PHE A 207 -16.24 -4.54 -22.93
CA PHE A 207 -14.88 -4.21 -23.31
C PHE A 207 -14.85 -2.96 -24.18
N PHE A 208 -15.77 -2.87 -25.14
CA PHE A 208 -15.90 -1.70 -26.01
C PHE A 208 -16.22 -0.44 -25.20
N ALA A 209 -17.22 -0.50 -24.32
CA ALA A 209 -17.61 0.65 -23.50
C ALA A 209 -16.50 1.08 -22.52
N ARG A 210 -15.78 0.13 -21.90
CA ARG A 210 -14.60 0.46 -21.08
C ARG A 210 -13.50 1.12 -21.91
N ALA A 211 -13.20 0.60 -23.10
CA ALA A 211 -12.22 1.18 -24.01
C ALA A 211 -12.63 2.58 -24.48
N LEU A 212 -13.91 2.79 -24.79
CA LEU A 212 -14.47 4.06 -25.23
C LEU A 212 -14.34 5.12 -24.14
N VAL A 213 -14.80 4.84 -22.92
CA VAL A 213 -14.74 5.83 -21.84
C VAL A 213 -13.30 6.11 -21.41
N GLY A 214 -12.44 5.09 -21.33
CA GLY A 214 -11.02 5.28 -21.09
C GLY A 214 -10.36 6.15 -22.16
N GLY A 215 -10.71 5.92 -23.43
CA GLY A 215 -10.27 6.73 -24.56
C GLY A 215 -10.75 8.19 -24.49
N LEU A 216 -12.01 8.42 -24.09
CA LEU A 216 -12.57 9.76 -23.90
C LEU A 216 -11.88 10.50 -22.75
N LYS A 217 -11.65 9.83 -21.61
CA LYS A 217 -10.92 10.42 -20.45
C LYS A 217 -9.50 10.80 -20.86
N HIS A 218 -8.78 9.91 -21.54
CA HIS A 218 -7.44 10.21 -22.03
C HIS A 218 -7.45 11.39 -23.02
N ARG A 219 -8.38 11.40 -24.00
CA ARG A 219 -8.49 12.53 -24.94
C ARG A 219 -8.76 13.85 -24.24
N ARG A 220 -9.61 13.85 -23.20
CA ARG A 220 -9.92 15.06 -22.42
C ARG A 220 -8.71 15.59 -21.67
N ILE A 221 -7.96 14.70 -20.99
CA ILE A 221 -6.78 15.06 -20.20
C ILE A 221 -5.64 15.59 -21.10
N TYR A 222 -5.47 14.99 -22.29
CA TYR A 222 -4.42 15.43 -23.22
C TYR A 222 -4.80 16.62 -24.11
N ARG A 223 -6.07 17.01 -24.18
CA ARG A 223 -6.56 18.09 -25.06
C ARG A 223 -5.78 19.41 -24.97
N PRO A 224 -5.33 19.87 -23.78
CA PRO A 224 -4.58 21.13 -23.67
C PRO A 224 -3.16 21.07 -24.26
N TYR A 225 -2.64 19.87 -24.54
CA TYR A 225 -1.22 19.67 -24.85
C TYR A 225 -1.01 19.16 -26.28
N SER A 226 0.04 19.67 -26.92
CA SER A 226 0.45 19.20 -28.25
C SER A 226 1.39 18.00 -28.11
N ARG A 227 0.96 16.85 -28.61
CA ARG A 227 1.78 15.63 -28.60
C ARG A 227 2.90 15.73 -29.66
N PRO A 228 4.18 15.52 -29.30
CA PRO A 228 5.28 15.45 -30.27
C PRO A 228 5.08 14.35 -31.32
N LYS A 229 5.43 14.63 -32.58
CA LYS A 229 5.38 13.65 -33.69
C LYS A 229 6.45 12.55 -33.55
N ARG A 230 7.59 12.91 -32.98
CA ARG A 230 8.71 12.02 -32.62
C ARG A 230 9.12 12.35 -31.19
N PHE A 231 9.63 11.35 -30.48
CA PHE A 231 10.16 11.50 -29.13
C PHE A 231 11.67 11.31 -29.16
N ASP A 232 12.38 12.07 -28.34
CA ASP A 232 13.83 11.94 -28.20
C ASP A 232 14.18 10.65 -27.45
N ALA A 233 13.32 10.21 -26.51
CA ALA A 233 13.49 8.99 -25.73
C ALA A 233 12.19 8.18 -25.56
N ASN A 234 12.33 6.90 -25.23
CA ASN A 234 11.21 6.07 -24.79
C ASN A 234 10.83 6.39 -23.34
N LEU A 235 11.83 6.69 -22.51
CA LEU A 235 11.70 6.93 -21.08
C LEU A 235 12.56 8.12 -20.67
N LEU A 236 11.95 9.11 -20.04
CA LEU A 236 12.64 10.17 -19.31
C LEU A 236 12.51 9.90 -17.82
N ILE A 237 13.62 9.95 -17.10
CA ILE A 237 13.67 9.78 -15.66
C ILE A 237 14.17 11.09 -15.05
N ILE A 238 13.48 11.59 -14.04
CA ILE A 238 13.85 12.81 -13.32
C ILE A 238 14.26 12.43 -11.90
N GLY A 239 15.53 12.59 -11.57
CA GLY A 239 16.19 12.18 -10.33
C GLY A 239 17.05 10.94 -10.53
N GLY A 240 18.33 11.04 -10.20
CA GLY A 240 19.40 10.04 -10.20
C GLY A 240 19.67 9.42 -8.83
N GLY A 241 18.66 9.39 -7.95
CA GLY A 241 18.64 8.57 -6.74
C GLY A 241 18.24 7.11 -7.01
N SER A 242 18.12 6.30 -5.96
CA SER A 242 17.91 4.84 -6.06
C SER A 242 16.75 4.44 -6.99
N ALA A 243 15.58 5.07 -6.89
CA ALA A 243 14.45 4.80 -7.79
C ALA A 243 14.76 5.14 -9.25
N GLY A 244 15.43 6.25 -9.51
CA GLY A 244 15.76 6.70 -10.85
C GLY A 244 16.86 5.86 -11.51
N LEU A 245 17.91 5.54 -10.75
CA LEU A 245 18.99 4.66 -11.21
C LEU A 245 18.47 3.27 -11.55
N VAL A 246 17.65 2.66 -10.69
CA VAL A 246 17.01 1.37 -10.98
C VAL A 246 16.08 1.46 -12.19
N SER A 247 15.33 2.57 -12.32
CA SER A 247 14.49 2.80 -13.50
C SER A 247 15.32 2.85 -14.79
N ALA A 248 16.48 3.51 -14.75
CA ALA A 248 17.38 3.64 -15.88
C ALA A 248 18.01 2.31 -16.27
N LEU A 249 18.46 1.52 -15.26
CA LEU A 249 18.97 0.16 -15.47
C LEU A 249 17.95 -0.74 -16.16
N ILE A 250 16.70 -0.75 -15.68
CA ILE A 250 15.64 -1.58 -16.26
C ILE A 250 15.33 -1.15 -17.69
N GLY A 251 15.21 0.16 -17.94
CA GLY A 251 14.97 0.70 -19.28
C GLY A 251 16.10 0.35 -20.26
N ALA A 252 17.36 0.51 -19.85
CA ALA A 252 18.52 0.17 -20.66
C ALA A 252 18.62 -1.35 -20.91
N ALA A 253 18.33 -2.19 -19.93
CA ALA A 253 18.36 -3.64 -20.05
C ALA A 253 17.38 -4.15 -21.12
N VAL A 254 16.20 -3.53 -21.25
CA VAL A 254 15.22 -3.84 -22.30
C VAL A 254 15.44 -3.08 -23.60
N LYS A 255 16.60 -2.44 -23.77
CA LYS A 255 17.01 -1.68 -24.97
C LYS A 255 16.09 -0.51 -25.32
N ALA A 256 15.43 0.08 -24.32
CA ALA A 256 14.73 1.33 -24.50
C ALA A 256 15.74 2.49 -24.57
N LYS A 257 15.44 3.54 -25.35
CA LYS A 257 16.20 4.79 -25.29
C LYS A 257 15.80 5.55 -24.02
N VAL A 258 16.74 5.70 -23.08
CA VAL A 258 16.53 6.30 -21.76
C VAL A 258 17.30 7.61 -21.65
N MET A 259 16.64 8.63 -21.15
CA MET A 259 17.26 9.87 -20.67
C MET A 259 17.07 9.95 -19.15
N LEU A 260 18.13 10.27 -18.42
CA LEU A 260 18.13 10.45 -16.98
C LEU A 260 18.61 11.87 -16.67
N VAL A 261 17.79 12.65 -15.97
CA VAL A 261 18.11 14.01 -15.56
C VAL A 261 18.36 14.04 -14.05
N GLU A 262 19.52 14.53 -13.63
CA GLU A 262 19.89 14.73 -12.23
C GLU A 262 20.49 16.12 -12.07
N LYS A 263 20.08 16.86 -11.03
CA LYS A 263 20.52 18.24 -10.79
C LYS A 263 21.72 18.35 -9.84
N ASP A 264 21.94 17.33 -9.02
CA ASP A 264 22.96 17.25 -7.98
C ASP A 264 23.86 16.00 -8.24
N LYS A 265 24.38 15.38 -7.16
CA LYS A 265 25.21 14.17 -7.26
C LYS A 265 24.35 12.93 -7.55
N MET A 266 24.84 12.08 -8.46
CA MET A 266 24.28 10.76 -8.71
C MET A 266 24.33 9.86 -7.44
N GLY A 267 23.42 8.88 -7.37
CA GLY A 267 23.22 8.03 -6.18
C GLY A 267 22.22 8.60 -5.19
N GLY A 268 21.89 9.90 -5.32
CA GLY A 268 20.91 10.59 -4.50
C GLY A 268 21.25 10.56 -3.01
N ASP A 269 20.22 10.65 -2.17
CA ASP A 269 20.37 10.69 -0.72
C ASP A 269 20.95 9.39 -0.14
N CYS A 270 20.51 8.22 -0.60
CA CYS A 270 20.96 6.93 -0.07
C CYS A 270 22.50 6.81 -0.04
N LEU A 271 23.16 7.16 -1.15
CA LEU A 271 24.62 7.12 -1.26
C LEU A 271 25.28 8.32 -0.57
N ASN A 272 24.80 9.54 -0.83
CA ASN A 272 25.56 10.74 -0.49
C ASN A 272 25.24 11.29 0.91
N THR A 273 24.00 11.18 1.37
CA THR A 273 23.52 11.90 2.56
C THR A 273 22.64 11.07 3.51
N GLY A 274 22.51 9.77 3.28
CA GLY A 274 21.55 8.92 3.96
C GLY A 274 22.17 7.62 4.45
N CYS A 275 21.79 6.51 3.80
CA CYS A 275 22.07 5.16 4.27
C CYS A 275 23.57 4.83 4.35
N VAL A 276 24.34 5.13 3.31
CA VAL A 276 25.77 4.80 3.27
C VAL A 276 26.55 5.56 4.36
N PRO A 277 26.50 6.91 4.44
CA PRO A 277 27.24 7.62 5.46
C PRO A 277 26.80 7.29 6.88
N SER A 278 25.49 7.13 7.13
CA SER A 278 25.01 6.82 8.48
C SER A 278 25.49 5.45 8.95
N LYS A 279 25.44 4.41 8.10
CA LYS A 279 25.88 3.06 8.45
C LYS A 279 27.41 3.01 8.59
N ALA A 280 28.15 3.80 7.81
CA ALA A 280 29.59 3.95 7.97
C ALA A 280 29.97 4.58 9.32
N LEU A 281 29.25 5.61 9.77
CA LEU A 281 29.43 6.26 11.07
C LEU A 281 29.03 5.34 12.23
N ILE A 282 27.86 4.69 12.14
CA ILE A 282 27.35 3.75 13.15
C ILE A 282 28.34 2.60 13.37
N ARG A 283 28.99 2.09 12.32
CA ARG A 283 30.02 1.06 12.49
C ARG A 283 31.21 1.55 13.32
N ALA A 284 31.67 2.79 13.10
CA ALA A 284 32.75 3.37 13.90
C ALA A 284 32.33 3.54 15.37
N ALA A 285 31.12 4.04 15.60
CA ALA A 285 30.53 4.17 16.93
C ALA A 285 30.40 2.81 17.65
N ARG A 286 29.98 1.76 16.93
CA ARG A 286 29.85 0.40 17.47
C ARG A 286 31.18 -0.19 17.91
N VAL A 287 32.28 0.06 17.19
CA VAL A 287 33.62 -0.39 17.61
C VAL A 287 34.02 0.21 18.97
N ILE A 288 33.65 1.46 19.25
CA ILE A 288 33.93 2.10 20.54
C ILE A 288 33.13 1.43 21.66
N ALA A 289 31.85 1.14 21.41
CA ALA A 289 31.01 0.42 22.37
C ALA A 289 31.51 -1.00 22.63
N GLU A 290 31.89 -1.75 21.58
CA GLU A 290 32.47 -3.09 21.67
C GLU A 290 33.79 -3.07 22.47
N ALA A 291 34.68 -2.12 22.20
CA ALA A 291 35.93 -1.96 22.95
C ALA A 291 35.69 -1.61 24.43
N GLY A 292 34.65 -0.81 24.74
CA GLY A 292 34.26 -0.49 26.12
C GLY A 292 33.76 -1.70 26.91
N LYS A 293 33.24 -2.73 26.23
CA LYS A 293 32.77 -3.99 26.83
C LYS A 293 33.80 -5.12 26.76
N ALA A 294 34.97 -4.90 26.16
CA ALA A 294 35.97 -5.95 25.95
C ALA A 294 36.40 -6.64 27.27
N GLY A 295 36.40 -5.91 28.39
CA GLY A 295 36.68 -6.46 29.71
C GLY A 295 35.68 -7.54 30.17
N GLU A 296 34.41 -7.46 29.75
CA GLU A 296 33.38 -8.49 30.01
C GLU A 296 33.73 -9.81 29.30
N LEU A 297 34.49 -9.74 28.20
CA LEU A 297 35.00 -10.88 27.44
C LEU A 297 36.40 -11.32 27.91
N GLY A 298 36.93 -10.73 28.98
CA GLY A 298 38.27 -11.03 29.49
C GLY A 298 39.41 -10.41 28.66
N VAL A 299 39.14 -9.37 27.88
CA VAL A 299 40.13 -8.66 27.07
C VAL A 299 40.29 -7.23 27.59
N ASP A 300 41.44 -6.93 28.18
CA ASP A 300 41.76 -5.57 28.63
C ASP A 300 42.12 -4.67 27.45
N VAL A 301 41.36 -3.60 27.27
CA VAL A 301 41.60 -2.59 26.22
C VAL A 301 41.62 -1.21 26.89
N ALA A 302 42.65 -0.41 26.57
CA ALA A 302 42.67 0.99 27.00
C ALA A 302 41.50 1.76 26.37
N LYS A 303 40.95 2.76 27.07
CA LYS A 303 39.83 3.56 26.58
C LYS A 303 40.14 4.10 25.16
N PRO A 304 39.35 3.77 24.13
CA PRO A 304 39.60 4.22 22.77
C PRO A 304 39.60 5.74 22.67
N LYS A 305 40.60 6.30 21.97
CA LYS A 305 40.63 7.71 21.59
C LYS A 305 39.99 7.87 20.22
N VAL A 306 38.95 8.70 20.13
CA VAL A 306 38.25 9.00 18.88
C VAL A 306 38.97 10.13 18.15
N ASP A 307 39.41 9.87 16.92
CA ASP A 307 39.83 10.90 15.96
C ASP A 307 38.66 11.14 15.00
N PHE A 308 37.80 12.09 15.37
CA PHE A 308 36.58 12.37 14.63
C PHE A 308 36.83 12.82 13.18
N PRO A 309 37.81 13.70 12.88
CA PRO A 309 38.20 13.98 11.49
C PRO A 309 38.51 12.73 10.67
N ARG A 310 39.23 11.74 11.24
CA ARG A 310 39.47 10.46 10.53
C ARG A 310 38.22 9.62 10.37
N VAL A 311 37.30 9.63 11.34
CA VAL A 311 36.00 8.95 11.22
C VAL A 311 35.21 9.54 10.05
N MET A 312 35.12 10.86 9.94
CA MET A 312 34.42 11.52 8.84
C MET A 312 35.13 11.33 7.49
N ALA A 313 36.48 11.37 7.46
CA ALA A 313 37.24 11.03 6.27
C ALA A 313 36.97 9.59 5.78
N ARG A 314 36.81 8.64 6.72
CA ARG A 314 36.40 7.27 6.39
C ARG A 314 34.98 7.23 5.82
N VAL A 315 34.04 7.98 6.38
CA VAL A 315 32.66 8.08 5.84
C VAL A 315 32.70 8.53 4.38
N HIS A 316 33.44 9.60 4.06
CA HIS A 316 33.62 10.06 2.68
C HIS A 316 34.32 9.03 1.80
N SER A 317 35.39 8.38 2.29
CA SER A 317 36.07 7.32 1.54
C SER A 317 35.16 6.14 1.20
N VAL A 318 34.22 5.78 2.07
CA VAL A 318 33.22 4.74 1.79
C VAL A 318 32.26 5.20 0.68
N ILE A 319 31.81 6.45 0.72
CA ILE A 319 30.99 7.04 -0.36
C ILE A 319 31.75 7.00 -1.67
N ASP A 320 32.99 7.51 -1.71
CA ASP A 320 33.84 7.56 -2.91
C ASP A 320 34.11 6.17 -3.50
N THR A 321 34.20 5.14 -2.65
CA THR A 321 34.39 3.75 -3.09
C THR A 321 33.13 3.20 -3.78
N ILE A 322 31.95 3.58 -3.32
CA ILE A 322 30.66 3.08 -3.84
C ILE A 322 30.18 3.93 -5.01
N ALA A 323 30.44 5.24 -5.03
CA ALA A 323 29.96 6.19 -6.02
C ALA A 323 30.19 5.80 -7.49
N PRO A 324 31.29 5.14 -7.89
CA PRO A 324 31.45 4.64 -9.25
C PRO A 324 30.32 3.72 -9.71
N HIS A 325 29.66 3.01 -8.79
CA HIS A 325 28.50 2.18 -9.10
C HIS A 325 27.26 2.97 -9.49
N ASP A 326 27.15 4.23 -9.10
CA ASP A 326 26.01 5.10 -9.40
C ASP A 326 26.37 6.21 -10.39
N SER A 327 27.61 6.23 -10.88
CA SER A 327 28.20 7.30 -11.69
C SER A 327 27.56 7.50 -13.08
N VAL A 328 27.69 8.72 -13.60
CA VAL A 328 27.30 9.08 -14.98
C VAL A 328 28.01 8.18 -16.00
N GLU A 329 29.30 7.89 -15.79
CA GLU A 329 30.12 7.06 -16.66
C GLU A 329 29.56 5.65 -16.79
N ARG A 330 29.17 5.02 -15.65
CA ARG A 330 28.57 3.69 -15.67
C ARG A 330 27.27 3.69 -16.45
N PHE A 331 26.37 4.64 -16.17
CA PHE A 331 25.05 4.68 -16.79
C PHE A 331 25.13 5.02 -18.29
N THR A 332 26.04 5.91 -18.67
CA THR A 332 26.34 6.20 -20.09
C THR A 332 26.89 4.96 -20.80
N GLY A 333 27.79 4.22 -20.15
CA GLY A 333 28.31 2.95 -20.66
C GLY A 333 27.24 1.86 -20.85
N LEU A 334 26.12 1.95 -20.12
CA LEU A 334 24.95 1.08 -20.28
C LEU A 334 23.96 1.58 -21.36
N GLY A 335 24.21 2.73 -21.97
CA GLY A 335 23.37 3.31 -23.02
C GLY A 335 22.30 4.28 -22.53
N VAL A 336 22.44 4.83 -21.31
CA VAL A 336 21.57 5.87 -20.76
C VAL A 336 22.17 7.24 -21.08
N ASP A 337 21.35 8.17 -21.57
CA ASP A 337 21.75 9.56 -21.78
C ASP A 337 21.56 10.34 -20.47
N CYS A 338 22.66 10.54 -19.74
CA CYS A 338 22.68 11.24 -18.46
C CYS A 338 22.87 12.75 -18.69
N ILE A 339 21.94 13.55 -18.17
CA ILE A 339 21.89 14.99 -18.33
C ILE A 339 21.95 15.63 -16.96
N GLU A 340 22.96 16.46 -16.72
CA GLU A 340 23.06 17.28 -15.52
C GLU A 340 22.16 18.52 -15.66
N GLY A 341 21.29 18.76 -14.68
CA GLY A 341 20.47 19.96 -14.59
C GLY A 341 19.12 19.74 -13.93
N GLU A 342 18.44 20.85 -13.63
CA GLU A 342 17.10 20.82 -13.06
C GLU A 342 16.04 20.64 -14.16
N ALA A 343 15.14 19.67 -13.96
CA ALA A 343 14.05 19.40 -14.88
C ALA A 343 12.74 20.08 -14.45
N ARG A 344 12.07 20.76 -15.39
CA ARG A 344 10.69 21.25 -15.22
C ARG A 344 9.79 20.66 -16.29
N LEU A 345 8.70 20.00 -15.89
CA LEU A 345 7.72 19.47 -16.84
C LEU A 345 6.96 20.62 -17.51
N LEU A 346 6.91 20.58 -18.84
CA LEU A 346 6.17 21.55 -19.67
C LEU A 346 4.86 20.94 -20.20
N SER A 347 4.85 19.62 -20.37
CA SER A 347 3.69 18.86 -20.83
C SER A 347 3.82 17.41 -20.35
N PRO A 348 2.80 16.56 -20.55
CA PRO A 348 2.89 15.13 -20.23
C PRO A 348 3.99 14.38 -21.00
N TRP A 349 4.64 15.01 -21.99
CA TRP A 349 5.68 14.39 -22.82
C TRP A 349 6.98 15.17 -22.87
N GLN A 350 7.05 16.36 -22.30
CA GLN A 350 8.20 17.25 -22.46
C GLN A 350 8.63 17.83 -21.13
N ALA A 351 9.94 17.90 -20.94
CA ALA A 351 10.58 18.60 -19.84
C ALA A 351 11.60 19.58 -20.38
N GLN A 352 11.77 20.69 -19.67
CA GLN A 352 12.86 21.64 -19.85
C GLN A 352 14.00 21.27 -18.91
N VAL A 353 15.23 21.26 -19.42
CA VAL A 353 16.47 21.10 -18.64
C VAL A 353 17.45 22.16 -19.12
N GLY A 354 17.65 23.20 -18.30
CA GLY A 354 18.32 24.43 -18.74
C GLY A 354 17.61 25.05 -19.95
N GLU A 355 18.35 25.26 -21.04
CA GLU A 355 17.81 25.79 -22.30
C GLU A 355 17.21 24.71 -23.22
N ARG A 356 17.43 23.43 -22.90
CA ARG A 356 16.99 22.31 -23.75
C ARG A 356 15.58 21.87 -23.38
N THR A 357 14.76 21.64 -24.39
CA THR A 357 13.49 20.91 -24.22
C THR A 357 13.67 19.49 -24.73
N ILE A 358 13.45 18.51 -23.86
CA ILE A 358 13.54 17.09 -24.17
C ILE A 358 12.16 16.45 -24.19
N SER A 359 11.94 15.52 -25.11
CA SER A 359 10.67 14.82 -25.26
C SER A 359 10.80 13.31 -25.05
N ALA A 360 9.87 12.73 -24.29
CA ALA A 360 9.83 11.30 -24.06
C ALA A 360 8.40 10.75 -24.13
N ARG A 361 8.29 9.48 -24.55
CA ARG A 361 6.99 8.80 -24.60
C ARG A 361 6.42 8.62 -23.20
N ASN A 362 7.25 8.23 -22.24
CA ASN A 362 6.89 8.09 -20.83
C ASN A 362 7.88 8.86 -19.95
N ILE A 363 7.40 9.30 -18.79
CA ILE A 363 8.18 10.04 -17.80
C ILE A 363 8.06 9.32 -16.46
N VAL A 364 9.17 9.16 -15.75
CA VAL A 364 9.22 8.67 -14.36
C VAL A 364 9.80 9.77 -13.48
N ILE A 365 9.01 10.24 -12.53
CA ILE A 365 9.40 11.22 -11.52
C ILE A 365 9.95 10.44 -10.31
N ALA A 366 11.24 10.59 -10.05
CA ALA A 366 11.99 9.91 -8.99
C ALA A 366 12.79 10.92 -8.15
N THR A 367 12.20 12.09 -7.90
CA THR A 367 12.86 13.27 -7.29
C THR A 367 13.10 13.15 -5.78
N GLY A 368 12.72 12.03 -5.17
CA GLY A 368 13.00 11.72 -3.78
C GLY A 368 12.28 12.64 -2.78
N ALA A 369 12.91 12.80 -1.62
CA ALA A 369 12.48 13.68 -0.54
C ALA A 369 13.70 14.38 0.08
N ARG A 370 13.42 15.39 0.92
CA ARG A 370 14.40 16.15 1.69
C ARG A 370 14.03 16.18 3.17
N PRO A 371 14.95 16.47 4.10
CA PRO A 371 14.62 16.67 5.51
C PRO A 371 13.50 17.69 5.70
N PHE A 372 12.55 17.40 6.59
CA PHE A 372 11.54 18.37 6.99
C PHE A 372 12.07 19.21 8.14
N VAL A 373 12.20 20.51 7.91
CA VAL A 373 12.56 21.49 8.94
C VAL A 373 11.26 22.13 9.46
N PRO A 374 10.92 21.96 10.74
CA PRO A 374 9.69 22.50 11.31
C PRO A 374 9.82 24.03 11.51
N PRO A 375 8.75 24.82 11.33
CA PRO A 375 8.78 26.27 11.50
C PRO A 375 8.75 26.66 12.99
N ILE A 376 9.83 26.37 13.72
CA ILE A 376 9.96 26.68 15.16
C ILE A 376 10.62 28.06 15.30
N PRO A 377 10.07 28.97 16.12
CA PRO A 377 10.68 30.28 16.37
C PRO A 377 12.16 30.19 16.75
N GLY A 378 13.00 31.01 16.10
CA GLY A 378 14.44 31.07 16.33
C GLY A 378 15.27 29.96 15.68
N LEU A 379 14.66 28.93 15.06
CA LEU A 379 15.40 27.85 14.40
C LEU A 379 16.24 28.37 13.21
N ASP A 380 15.74 29.38 12.50
CA ASP A 380 16.43 30.01 11.37
C ASP A 380 17.71 30.77 11.77
N GLU A 381 17.89 31.05 13.07
CA GLU A 381 19.09 31.69 13.64
C GLU A 381 20.17 30.66 14.06
N ILE A 382 19.85 29.37 13.98
CA ILE A 382 20.75 28.27 14.36
C ILE A 382 21.36 27.66 13.10
N ASP A 383 22.67 27.44 13.11
CA ASP A 383 23.34 26.62 12.09
C ASP A 383 23.11 25.13 12.37
N TYR A 384 21.89 24.70 12.07
CA TYR A 384 21.40 23.34 12.35
C TYR A 384 21.87 22.33 11.31
N LEU A 385 22.01 21.10 11.78
CA LEU A 385 22.31 19.93 10.99
C LEU A 385 21.01 19.21 10.60
N THR A 386 21.03 18.59 9.43
CA THR A 386 20.04 17.65 8.93
C THR A 386 20.80 16.46 8.34
N SER A 387 20.10 15.45 7.83
CA SER A 387 20.78 14.38 7.09
C SER A 387 21.55 14.89 5.86
N GLU A 388 21.27 16.07 5.31
CA GLU A 388 21.96 16.56 4.11
C GLU A 388 23.34 17.17 4.39
N ASN A 389 23.52 17.88 5.50
CA ASN A 389 24.74 18.64 5.80
C ASN A 389 25.55 18.06 6.98
N LEU A 390 25.01 17.10 7.74
CA LEU A 390 25.69 16.46 8.88
C LEU A 390 27.07 15.90 8.49
N TRP A 391 27.22 15.41 7.27
CA TRP A 391 28.43 14.68 6.85
C TRP A 391 29.64 15.60 6.62
N GLU A 392 29.42 16.91 6.57
CA GLU A 392 30.47 17.90 6.30
C GLU A 392 31.12 18.45 7.59
N ILE A 393 30.62 18.07 8.77
CA ILE A 393 31.18 18.55 10.03
C ILE A 393 32.59 17.96 10.26
N LYS A 394 33.52 18.82 10.70
CA LYS A 394 34.93 18.47 10.89
C LYS A 394 35.29 18.15 12.33
N GLU A 395 34.50 18.68 13.26
CA GLU A 395 34.73 18.57 14.70
C GLU A 395 33.54 17.88 15.35
N LEU A 396 33.83 17.06 16.37
CA LEU A 396 32.79 16.41 17.16
C LEU A 396 32.16 17.45 18.09
N PRO A 397 30.85 17.73 17.99
CA PRO A 397 30.21 18.69 18.88
C PRO A 397 30.27 18.19 20.33
N PRO A 398 30.75 18.99 21.30
CA PRO A 398 30.77 18.57 22.71
C PRO A 398 29.37 18.22 23.22
N THR A 399 28.37 19.02 22.86
CA THR A 399 26.95 18.77 23.14
C THR A 399 26.12 18.80 21.85
N LEU A 400 25.29 17.77 21.66
CA LEU A 400 24.43 17.63 20.49
C LEU A 400 22.97 17.43 20.93
N MET A 401 22.10 18.36 20.52
CA MET A 401 20.66 18.15 20.62
C MET A 401 20.15 17.49 19.34
N VAL A 402 19.41 16.39 19.47
CA VAL A 402 18.72 15.71 18.36
C VAL A 402 17.23 15.94 18.50
N LEU A 403 16.61 16.61 17.53
CA LEU A 403 15.17 16.86 17.48
C LEU A 403 14.49 15.79 16.62
N GLY A 404 13.71 14.91 17.24
CA GLY A 404 12.99 13.80 16.63
C GLY A 404 13.57 12.44 17.02
N ALA A 405 12.77 11.61 17.69
CA ALA A 405 13.09 10.26 18.16
C ALA A 405 12.57 9.16 17.21
N GLY A 406 12.55 9.45 15.91
CA GLY A 406 12.37 8.45 14.86
C GLY A 406 13.66 7.64 14.58
N PRO A 407 13.65 6.74 13.59
CA PRO A 407 14.80 5.88 13.27
C PRO A 407 16.13 6.63 13.09
N ILE A 408 16.13 7.70 12.28
CA ILE A 408 17.32 8.52 12.02
C ILE A 408 17.84 9.17 13.31
N GLY A 409 16.93 9.72 14.12
CA GLY A 409 17.28 10.38 15.38
C GLY A 409 17.89 9.41 16.39
N CYS A 410 17.30 8.21 16.56
CA CYS A 410 17.85 7.19 17.45
C CYS A 410 19.21 6.65 16.96
N GLU A 411 19.35 6.36 15.67
CA GLU A 411 20.62 5.91 15.07
C GLU A 411 21.75 6.91 15.33
N LEU A 412 21.50 8.19 15.05
CA LEU A 412 22.52 9.23 15.15
C LEU A 412 22.76 9.65 16.61
N ALA A 413 21.72 9.70 17.46
CA ALA A 413 21.91 9.97 18.88
C ALA A 413 22.83 8.94 19.53
N GLN A 414 22.61 7.65 19.27
CA GLN A 414 23.48 6.59 19.79
C GLN A 414 24.90 6.69 19.23
N ALA A 415 25.05 6.95 17.92
CA ALA A 415 26.34 7.04 17.28
C ALA A 415 27.20 8.19 17.85
N PHE A 416 26.63 9.39 17.97
CA PHE A 416 27.33 10.56 18.50
C PHE A 416 27.65 10.42 19.98
N GLN A 417 26.74 9.83 20.78
CA GLN A 417 27.00 9.54 22.19
C GLN A 417 28.21 8.61 22.35
N ARG A 418 28.29 7.55 21.55
CA ARG A 418 29.43 6.60 21.56
C ARG A 418 30.72 7.23 21.06
N LEU A 419 30.66 8.16 20.11
CA LEU A 419 31.82 8.91 19.62
C LEU A 419 32.34 9.95 20.62
N GLY A 420 31.54 10.33 21.62
CA GLY A 420 31.96 11.15 22.76
C GLY A 420 31.20 12.46 22.96
N SER A 421 30.19 12.77 22.14
CA SER A 421 29.29 13.89 22.39
C SER A 421 28.38 13.60 23.59
N LYS A 422 27.97 14.63 24.33
CA LYS A 422 26.82 14.55 25.24
C LYS A 422 25.54 14.81 24.44
N VAL A 423 24.68 13.81 24.31
CA VAL A 423 23.50 13.87 23.44
C VAL A 423 22.20 14.03 24.23
N SER A 424 21.36 14.98 23.82
CA SER A 424 19.96 15.10 24.27
C SER A 424 19.02 14.80 23.11
N LEU A 425 18.20 13.75 23.21
CA LEU A 425 17.23 13.32 22.20
C LEU A 425 15.84 13.79 22.59
N VAL A 426 15.24 14.70 21.81
CA VAL A 426 13.99 15.38 22.15
C VAL A 426 12.88 15.03 21.18
N ASP A 427 11.72 14.62 21.69
CA ASP A 427 10.51 14.40 20.88
C ASP A 427 9.24 14.77 21.66
N MET A 428 8.22 15.22 20.93
CA MET A 428 6.91 15.55 21.49
C MET A 428 6.05 14.31 21.76
N LEU A 429 6.38 13.18 21.13
CA LEU A 429 5.71 11.90 21.30
C LEU A 429 6.18 11.17 22.57
N PRO A 430 5.36 10.25 23.11
CA PRO A 430 5.64 9.57 24.37
C PRO A 430 6.71 8.47 24.29
N THR A 431 7.07 8.02 23.08
CA THR A 431 7.99 6.90 22.85
C THR A 431 8.99 7.20 21.74
N VAL A 432 10.19 6.63 21.86
CA VAL A 432 11.12 6.53 20.72
C VAL A 432 10.59 5.50 19.73
N LEU A 433 10.94 5.65 18.45
CA LEU A 433 10.46 4.77 17.36
C LEU A 433 8.93 4.56 17.43
N PRO A 434 8.11 5.63 17.33
CA PRO A 434 6.68 5.60 17.66
C PRO A 434 5.81 4.69 16.77
N LYS A 435 6.38 4.13 15.70
CA LYS A 435 5.71 3.16 14.81
C LYS A 435 5.93 1.71 15.26
N GLU A 436 6.79 1.47 16.25
CA GLU A 436 7.07 0.16 16.82
C GLU A 436 6.19 -0.14 18.03
N ASP A 437 6.17 -1.41 18.44
CA ASP A 437 5.43 -1.81 19.65
C ASP A 437 6.08 -1.22 20.92
N PRO A 438 5.29 -0.97 21.98
CA PRO A 438 5.80 -0.34 23.21
C PRO A 438 6.98 -1.06 23.87
N ASP A 439 7.04 -2.39 23.80
CA ASP A 439 8.14 -3.22 24.31
C ASP A 439 9.44 -3.00 23.52
N VAL A 440 9.34 -2.86 22.20
CA VAL A 440 10.46 -2.53 21.30
C VAL A 440 10.97 -1.13 21.59
N SER A 441 10.06 -0.14 21.63
CA SER A 441 10.41 1.25 21.94
C SER A 441 11.04 1.39 23.33
N SER A 442 10.51 0.69 24.33
CA SER A 442 11.07 0.71 25.69
C SER A 442 12.48 0.14 25.72
N LEU A 443 12.74 -0.99 25.02
CA LEU A 443 14.05 -1.62 25.00
C LEU A 443 15.10 -0.68 24.41
N VAL A 444 14.80 -0.07 23.25
CA VAL A 444 15.71 0.91 22.61
C VAL A 444 15.91 2.12 23.51
N ARG A 445 14.86 2.65 24.13
CA ARG A 445 14.97 3.78 25.06
C ARG A 445 15.90 3.45 26.23
N THR A 446 15.66 2.34 26.93
CA THR A 446 16.48 1.92 28.07
C THR A 446 17.94 1.76 27.66
N ARG A 447 18.20 1.24 26.45
CA ARG A 447 19.55 1.12 25.93
C ARG A 447 20.22 2.48 25.67
N LEU A 448 19.50 3.43 25.08
CA LEU A 448 20.00 4.80 24.85
C LEU A 448 20.33 5.50 26.17
N GLU A 449 19.43 5.43 27.15
CA GLU A 449 19.61 6.02 28.48
C GLU A 449 20.79 5.37 29.23
N ALA A 450 20.95 4.05 29.14
CA ALA A 450 22.08 3.33 29.74
C ALA A 450 23.44 3.70 29.12
N GLU A 451 23.46 4.16 27.86
CA GLU A 451 24.66 4.68 27.18
C GLU A 451 24.88 6.19 27.42
N GLY A 452 24.00 6.83 28.19
CA GLY A 452 24.12 8.22 28.62
C GLY A 452 23.44 9.24 27.71
N VAL A 453 22.62 8.81 26.75
CA VAL A 453 21.75 9.72 25.99
C VAL A 453 20.65 10.26 26.91
N GLU A 454 20.50 11.58 26.97
CA GLU A 454 19.38 12.20 27.69
C GLU A 454 18.12 12.16 26.82
N VAL A 455 17.21 11.23 27.12
CA VAL A 455 15.97 11.04 26.33
C VAL A 455 14.83 11.88 26.93
N LEU A 456 14.39 12.92 26.19
CA LEU A 456 13.38 13.89 26.58
C LEU A 456 12.12 13.73 25.71
N LEU A 457 11.24 12.83 26.12
CA LEU A 457 9.96 12.54 25.46
C LEU A 457 8.81 13.36 26.08
N ASN A 458 7.71 13.51 25.35
CA ASN A 458 6.60 14.39 25.71
C ASN A 458 7.01 15.87 25.84
N TYR A 459 7.97 16.32 25.04
CA TYR A 459 8.40 17.71 25.00
C TYR A 459 8.29 18.29 23.59
N ARG A 460 7.44 19.31 23.43
CA ARG A 460 7.43 20.14 22.23
C ARG A 460 8.50 21.23 22.38
N THR A 461 9.35 21.38 21.38
CA THR A 461 10.28 22.52 21.34
C THR A 461 9.53 23.78 20.96
N ALA A 462 9.47 24.75 21.86
CA ALA A 462 8.68 25.98 21.72
C ALA A 462 9.46 27.07 20.97
N ALA A 463 10.75 27.21 21.27
CA ALA A 463 11.63 28.19 20.64
C ALA A 463 13.10 27.80 20.79
N PHE A 464 13.92 28.29 19.85
CA PHE A 464 15.37 28.30 19.94
C PHE A 464 15.87 29.72 20.19
N GLN A 465 16.99 29.85 20.88
CA GLN A 465 17.65 31.12 21.17
C GLN A 465 19.16 30.96 20.97
N SER A 466 19.79 31.99 20.42
CA SER A 466 21.23 32.07 20.17
C SER A 466 21.79 33.34 20.81
N GLU A 467 22.63 33.19 21.84
CA GLU A 467 23.23 34.33 22.57
C GLU A 467 24.75 34.11 22.67
N ASN A 468 25.56 35.00 22.09
CA ASN A 468 27.03 34.96 22.16
C ASN A 468 27.65 33.62 21.74
N GLY A 469 27.03 32.91 20.80
CA GLY A 469 27.50 31.59 20.32
C GLY A 469 27.05 30.40 21.18
N ALA A 470 26.32 30.63 22.27
CA ALA A 470 25.64 29.59 23.03
C ALA A 470 24.21 29.41 22.50
N HIS A 471 23.80 28.16 22.26
CA HIS A 471 22.46 27.85 21.80
C HIS A 471 21.64 27.15 22.89
N ARG A 472 20.36 27.52 23.00
CA ARG A 472 19.41 26.88 23.90
C ARG A 472 18.05 26.66 23.27
N ALA A 473 17.40 25.56 23.63
CA ALA A 473 16.02 25.23 23.26
C ALA A 473 15.12 25.28 24.50
N THR A 474 13.99 25.98 24.40
CA THR A 474 12.93 25.96 25.40
C THR A 474 11.94 24.86 25.03
N LEU A 475 11.70 23.94 25.96
CA LEU A 475 10.83 22.79 25.81
C LEU A 475 9.58 22.94 26.67
N GLU A 476 8.41 22.66 26.09
CA GLU A 476 7.12 22.64 26.77
C GLU A 476 6.62 21.20 26.87
N SER A 477 6.17 20.80 28.06
CA SER A 477 5.54 19.50 28.27
C SER A 477 4.27 19.36 27.43
N THR A 478 4.13 18.24 26.74
CA THR A 478 2.89 17.86 26.02
C THR A 478 1.97 16.97 26.87
N SER A 479 2.38 16.62 28.09
CA SER A 479 1.58 15.80 29.01
C SER A 479 0.59 16.63 29.83
N GLU A 480 -0.49 16.00 30.31
CA GLU A 480 -1.54 16.64 31.12
C GLU A 480 -1.09 17.06 32.55
N GLN A 481 0.19 16.83 32.92
CA GLN A 481 0.73 17.24 34.22
C GLN A 481 1.36 18.65 34.19
N PRO A 482 1.25 19.45 35.28
CA PRO A 482 1.29 20.92 35.22
C PRO A 482 2.67 21.60 35.39
N GLU A 483 3.80 20.91 35.28
CA GLU A 483 5.14 21.52 35.39
C GLU A 483 6.10 20.87 34.38
N THR A 484 7.15 21.49 33.85
CA THR A 484 7.76 22.84 33.91
C THR A 484 8.42 22.99 32.53
N SER A 485 8.50 24.21 31.98
CA SER A 485 9.31 24.44 30.79
C SER A 485 10.76 24.01 31.06
N LYS A 486 11.34 23.15 30.23
CA LYS A 486 12.76 22.76 30.33
C LYS A 486 13.59 23.58 29.37
N VAL A 487 14.87 23.78 29.71
CA VAL A 487 15.85 24.39 28.81
C VAL A 487 16.97 23.40 28.55
N VAL A 488 17.27 23.18 27.28
CA VAL A 488 18.39 22.33 26.83
C VAL A 488 19.41 23.21 26.14
N ASN A 489 20.64 23.23 26.66
CA ASN A 489 21.76 23.91 26.01
C ASN A 489 22.50 22.94 25.10
N PHE A 490 22.96 23.43 23.94
CA PHE A 490 23.68 22.59 22.97
C PHE A 490 24.66 23.42 22.13
N ASP A 491 25.67 22.76 21.55
CA ASP A 491 26.61 23.36 20.60
C ASP A 491 26.13 23.16 19.16
N LYS A 492 25.53 21.99 18.88
CA LYS A 492 24.90 21.69 17.59
C LYS A 492 23.52 21.09 17.78
N LEU A 493 22.65 21.40 16.82
CA LEU A 493 21.29 20.85 16.70
C LEU A 493 21.23 19.95 15.46
N LEU A 494 20.71 18.74 15.58
CA LEU A 494 20.34 17.87 14.47
C LEU A 494 18.83 17.75 14.38
N VAL A 495 18.25 18.18 13.26
CA VAL A 495 16.82 18.08 12.96
C VAL A 495 16.53 16.78 12.21
N ALA A 496 15.82 15.86 12.87
CA ALA A 496 15.49 14.52 12.39
C ALA A 496 13.99 14.18 12.56
N VAL A 497 13.11 15.16 12.39
CA VAL A 497 11.65 15.03 12.64
C VAL A 497 10.84 14.44 11.49
N GLY A 498 11.46 14.18 10.34
CA GLY A 498 10.79 13.59 9.18
C GLY A 498 11.36 14.07 7.86
N ARG A 499 10.68 13.70 6.77
CA ARG A 499 11.09 14.02 5.40
C ARG A 499 9.88 14.49 4.59
N LYS A 500 10.12 15.41 3.66
CA LYS A 500 9.12 16.01 2.76
C LYS A 500 9.47 15.65 1.32
N ALA A 501 8.51 15.13 0.56
CA ALA A 501 8.69 14.82 -0.86
C ALA A 501 9.08 16.07 -1.69
N ASN A 502 9.89 15.85 -2.72
CA ASN A 502 10.35 16.90 -3.63
C ASN A 502 9.37 17.07 -4.80
N THR A 503 8.32 17.86 -4.55
CA THR A 503 7.23 18.13 -5.53
C THR A 503 7.17 19.59 -6.00
N SER A 504 7.94 20.50 -5.39
CA SER A 504 8.00 21.91 -5.79
C SER A 504 8.91 22.13 -7.00
N GLY A 505 8.60 23.11 -7.84
CA GLY A 505 9.47 23.55 -8.96
C GLY A 505 9.45 22.67 -10.21
N LEU A 506 8.80 21.51 -10.16
CA LEU A 506 8.78 20.51 -11.25
C LEU A 506 7.73 20.77 -12.35
N GLY A 507 6.92 21.83 -12.25
CA GLY A 507 5.82 22.09 -13.18
C GLY A 507 4.56 21.23 -12.94
N LEU A 508 4.44 20.61 -11.76
CA LEU A 508 3.35 19.67 -11.44
C LEU A 508 2.00 20.37 -11.30
N GLU A 509 1.99 21.55 -10.67
CA GLU A 509 0.79 22.35 -10.43
C GLU A 509 0.17 22.83 -11.75
N GLU A 510 1.01 23.33 -12.66
CA GLU A 510 0.59 23.80 -14.00
C GLU A 510 0.07 22.65 -14.89
N LEU A 511 0.50 21.42 -14.61
CA LEU A 511 0.01 20.21 -15.28
C LEU A 511 -1.22 19.59 -14.59
N GLY A 512 -1.62 20.09 -13.42
CA GLY A 512 -2.71 19.49 -12.63
C GLY A 512 -2.37 18.09 -12.11
N ILE A 513 -1.09 17.83 -11.82
CA ILE A 513 -0.66 16.62 -11.12
C ILE A 513 -0.78 16.89 -9.61
N GLU A 514 -1.75 16.22 -8.99
CA GLU A 514 -2.13 16.44 -7.59
C GLU A 514 -1.12 15.80 -6.63
N CYS A 515 -0.94 16.45 -5.47
CA CYS A 515 -0.23 15.88 -4.33
C CYS A 515 -1.24 15.40 -3.28
N THR A 516 -0.86 14.36 -2.54
CA THR A 516 -1.59 13.90 -1.35
C THR A 516 -1.50 14.95 -0.22
N PRO A 517 -2.36 14.87 0.81
CA PRO A 517 -2.25 15.73 1.99
C PRO A 517 -0.89 15.65 2.70
N GLN A 518 -0.18 14.53 2.55
CA GLN A 518 1.16 14.30 3.11
C GLN A 518 2.27 14.92 2.25
N GLY A 519 1.92 15.49 1.09
CA GLY A 519 2.84 16.17 0.17
C GLY A 519 3.53 15.25 -0.85
N THR A 520 3.23 13.95 -0.86
CA THR A 520 3.68 13.02 -1.92
C THR A 520 2.83 13.18 -3.18
N LEU A 521 3.29 12.69 -4.32
CA LEU A 521 2.49 12.66 -5.55
C LEU A 521 1.33 11.67 -5.44
N GLU A 522 0.15 12.07 -5.89
CA GLU A 522 -0.99 11.15 -6.00
C GLU A 522 -0.76 10.21 -7.20
N VAL A 523 -0.71 8.91 -6.92
CA VAL A 523 -0.56 7.86 -7.91
C VAL A 523 -1.57 6.73 -7.73
N ASP A 524 -1.91 6.05 -8.82
CA ASP A 524 -2.71 4.83 -8.78
C ASP A 524 -1.89 3.59 -8.38
N ASP A 525 -2.54 2.42 -8.29
CA ASP A 525 -1.89 1.14 -7.94
C ASP A 525 -0.77 0.71 -8.92
N TYR A 526 -0.67 1.37 -10.08
CA TYR A 526 0.32 1.15 -11.12
C TYR A 526 1.41 2.24 -11.16
N LEU A 527 1.41 3.13 -10.17
CA LEU A 527 2.31 4.28 -10.01
C LEU A 527 2.13 5.39 -11.06
N ARG A 528 0.93 5.49 -11.67
CA ARG A 528 0.62 6.55 -12.65
C ARG A 528 0.02 7.76 -11.97
N THR A 529 0.42 8.94 -12.42
CA THR A 529 -0.27 10.19 -12.05
C THR A 529 -1.58 10.33 -12.85
N THR A 530 -2.20 11.51 -12.79
CA THR A 530 -3.34 11.87 -13.66
C THR A 530 -3.07 11.61 -15.16
N PHE A 531 -1.80 11.68 -15.60
CA PHE A 531 -1.41 11.33 -16.96
C PHE A 531 -0.96 9.86 -17.05
N PRO A 532 -1.60 9.02 -17.87
CA PRO A 532 -1.25 7.60 -17.98
C PRO A 532 0.19 7.28 -18.40
N ASN A 533 0.94 8.25 -18.93
CA ASN A 533 2.33 8.09 -19.36
C ASN A 533 3.34 8.79 -18.42
N VAL A 534 2.87 9.41 -17.34
CA VAL A 534 3.71 10.02 -16.30
C VAL A 534 3.55 9.19 -15.02
N TYR A 535 4.67 8.71 -14.50
CA TYR A 535 4.75 7.82 -13.36
C TYR A 535 5.54 8.49 -12.24
N ALA A 536 5.35 8.05 -11.00
CA ALA A 536 6.18 8.47 -9.88
C ALA A 536 6.59 7.28 -9.01
N CYS A 537 7.84 7.26 -8.54
CA CYS A 537 8.35 6.18 -7.68
C CYS A 537 9.43 6.68 -6.72
N GLY A 538 9.66 5.93 -5.65
CA GLY A 538 10.50 6.34 -4.51
C GLY A 538 9.76 7.27 -3.56
N ASP A 539 10.54 7.98 -2.74
CA ASP A 539 10.03 8.83 -1.66
C ASP A 539 9.02 9.89 -2.12
N VAL A 540 9.11 10.34 -3.37
CA VAL A 540 8.17 11.31 -3.96
C VAL A 540 6.76 10.72 -4.12
N ALA A 541 6.62 9.41 -4.33
CA ALA A 541 5.35 8.72 -4.45
C ALA A 541 4.83 8.20 -3.11
N GLY A 542 5.75 7.79 -2.20
CA GLY A 542 5.39 7.12 -0.96
C GLY A 542 4.72 5.75 -1.22
N PRO A 543 4.10 5.10 -0.21
CA PRO A 543 3.97 5.57 1.17
C PRO A 543 5.21 5.30 2.03
N TYR A 544 6.18 4.53 1.52
CA TYR A 544 7.43 4.21 2.21
C TYR A 544 8.60 5.02 1.63
N GLN A 545 9.46 5.51 2.52
CA GLN A 545 10.66 6.27 2.18
C GLN A 545 11.90 5.42 2.48
N PHE A 546 12.03 4.32 1.74
CA PHE A 546 13.14 3.37 1.87
C PHE A 546 13.74 3.06 0.51
N THR A 547 15.07 2.94 0.46
CA THR A 547 15.82 2.63 -0.77
C THR A 547 15.34 1.37 -1.49
N HIS A 548 15.10 0.27 -0.77
CA HIS A 548 14.61 -0.97 -1.36
C HIS A 548 13.16 -0.85 -1.84
N THR A 549 12.31 -0.07 -1.16
CA THR A 549 10.95 0.19 -1.65
C THR A 549 10.96 1.09 -2.88
N ALA A 550 11.85 2.09 -2.93
CA ALA A 550 12.08 2.93 -4.11
C ALA A 550 12.50 2.09 -5.32
N SER A 551 13.43 1.15 -5.12
CA SER A 551 13.86 0.18 -6.13
C SER A 551 12.72 -0.77 -6.55
N HIS A 552 11.92 -1.23 -5.60
CA HIS A 552 10.74 -2.06 -5.87
C HIS A 552 9.74 -1.32 -6.75
N GLN A 553 9.40 -0.08 -6.40
CA GLN A 553 8.47 0.77 -7.16
C GLN A 553 9.00 1.10 -8.56
N ALA A 554 10.30 1.40 -8.69
CA ALA A 554 10.94 1.66 -9.97
C ALA A 554 10.70 0.54 -10.99
N TRP A 555 10.76 -0.73 -10.54
CA TRP A 555 10.44 -1.87 -11.39
C TRP A 555 9.01 -1.82 -11.93
N TYR A 556 8.01 -1.60 -11.08
CA TYR A 556 6.61 -1.51 -11.54
C TYR A 556 6.40 -0.29 -12.43
N ALA A 557 6.95 0.88 -12.06
CA ALA A 557 6.80 2.11 -12.83
C ALA A 557 7.35 1.94 -14.25
N VAL A 558 8.57 1.42 -14.41
CA VAL A 558 9.20 1.24 -15.73
C VAL A 558 8.54 0.14 -16.54
N VAL A 559 8.23 -1.01 -15.93
CA VAL A 559 7.55 -2.10 -16.66
C VAL A 559 6.17 -1.65 -17.13
N ASN A 560 5.42 -0.94 -16.28
CA ASN A 560 4.13 -0.39 -16.67
C ASN A 560 4.27 0.73 -17.71
N ALA A 561 5.30 1.57 -17.64
CA ALA A 561 5.56 2.64 -18.62
C ALA A 561 5.87 2.08 -20.01
N LEU A 562 6.72 1.06 -20.09
CA LEU A 562 7.19 0.50 -21.36
C LEU A 562 6.24 -0.55 -21.93
N PHE A 563 5.64 -1.38 -21.08
CA PHE A 563 4.86 -2.56 -21.49
C PHE A 563 3.39 -2.55 -21.03
N GLY A 564 2.95 -1.52 -20.31
CA GLY A 564 1.59 -1.39 -19.76
C GLY A 564 0.45 -1.37 -20.78
N ARG A 565 0.77 -1.28 -22.08
CA ARG A 565 -0.20 -1.47 -23.17
C ARG A 565 -0.63 -2.93 -23.33
N PHE A 566 0.25 -3.87 -23.00
CA PHE A 566 0.00 -5.31 -23.09
C PHE A 566 -0.45 -5.89 -21.75
N ARG A 567 0.26 -5.54 -20.68
CA ARG A 567 -0.04 -6.01 -19.32
C ARG A 567 0.45 -5.01 -18.29
N LYS A 568 -0.37 -4.78 -17.27
CA LYS A 568 -0.03 -3.92 -16.13
C LYS A 568 0.12 -4.75 -14.86
N PHE A 569 0.97 -4.27 -13.97
CA PHE A 569 1.27 -4.90 -12.69
C PHE A 569 1.04 -3.88 -11.58
N SER A 570 0.14 -4.19 -10.65
CA SER A 570 -0.05 -3.39 -9.44
C SER A 570 1.09 -3.64 -8.46
N VAL A 571 1.52 -2.62 -7.74
CA VAL A 571 2.61 -2.75 -6.76
C VAL A 571 2.19 -3.63 -5.58
N ASP A 572 3.08 -4.50 -5.12
CA ASP A 572 2.84 -5.41 -3.99
C ASP A 572 3.56 -4.95 -2.72
N TYR A 573 2.85 -4.23 -1.84
CA TYR A 573 3.37 -3.74 -0.55
C TYR A 573 3.16 -4.70 0.63
N ARG A 574 2.71 -5.95 0.40
CA ARG A 574 2.35 -6.85 1.51
C ARG A 574 3.55 -7.23 2.40
N VAL A 575 4.76 -7.23 1.84
CA VAL A 575 5.98 -7.71 2.50
C VAL A 575 7.10 -6.69 2.27
N ILE A 576 7.01 -5.56 2.98
CA ILE A 576 8.06 -4.53 3.00
C ILE A 576 8.83 -4.64 4.32
N PRO A 577 10.11 -5.01 4.30
CA PRO A 577 10.95 -5.00 5.48
C PRO A 577 11.39 -3.58 5.83
N TRP A 578 11.72 -3.35 7.09
CA TRP A 578 12.46 -2.18 7.55
C TRP A 578 13.48 -2.59 8.61
N THR A 579 14.52 -1.79 8.77
CA THR A 579 15.50 -1.93 9.86
C THR A 579 15.94 -0.56 10.36
N THR A 580 15.91 -0.38 11.67
CA THR A 580 16.57 0.73 12.39
C THR A 580 17.87 0.20 12.96
N PHE A 581 18.98 0.84 12.61
CA PHE A 581 20.34 0.39 12.91
C PHE A 581 20.87 0.94 14.25
N THR A 582 19.99 1.00 15.25
CA THR A 582 20.40 1.11 16.65
C THR A 582 21.12 -0.16 17.08
N ASP A 583 21.67 -0.16 18.29
CA ASP A 583 22.29 -1.33 18.90
C ASP A 583 21.70 -1.57 20.30
N PRO A 584 20.74 -2.52 20.45
CA PRO A 584 20.39 -3.54 19.45
C PRO A 584 19.59 -3.00 18.26
N GLU A 585 19.70 -3.69 17.13
CA GLU A 585 18.96 -3.36 15.91
C GLU A 585 17.48 -3.69 16.08
N VAL A 586 16.60 -2.96 15.39
CA VAL A 586 15.17 -3.23 15.32
C VAL A 586 14.79 -3.48 13.87
N ALA A 587 14.33 -4.69 13.56
CA ALA A 587 13.94 -5.07 12.21
C ALA A 587 12.52 -5.63 12.19
N ARG A 588 11.72 -5.25 11.19
CA ARG A 588 10.30 -5.57 11.11
C ARG A 588 9.82 -5.83 9.69
N VAL A 589 8.91 -6.79 9.55
CA VAL A 589 8.15 -7.03 8.31
C VAL A 589 6.69 -7.35 8.62
N GLY A 590 5.76 -6.84 7.81
CA GLY A 590 4.33 -7.10 7.99
C GLY A 590 3.73 -6.32 9.15
N LEU A 591 2.76 -6.91 9.83
CA LEU A 591 2.08 -6.31 10.98
C LEU A 591 2.88 -6.46 12.27
N ASN A 592 2.89 -5.43 13.11
CA ASN A 592 3.22 -5.54 14.53
C ASN A 592 1.93 -5.60 15.36
N GLU A 593 2.04 -5.74 16.68
CA GLU A 593 0.88 -5.89 17.55
C GLU A 593 0.01 -4.63 17.58
N THR A 594 0.65 -3.46 17.60
CA THR A 594 -0.02 -2.16 17.61
C THR A 594 -0.89 -1.98 16.37
N GLU A 595 -0.31 -2.21 15.18
CA GLU A 595 -1.06 -2.16 13.93
C GLU A 595 -2.14 -3.23 13.83
N ALA A 596 -1.89 -4.45 14.33
CA ALA A 596 -2.89 -5.50 14.33
C ALA A 596 -4.11 -5.13 15.20
N ARG A 597 -3.88 -4.51 16.37
CA ARG A 597 -4.94 -4.02 17.26
C ARG A 597 -5.68 -2.83 16.66
N GLU A 598 -4.97 -1.85 16.12
CA GLU A 598 -5.58 -0.69 15.44
C GLU A 598 -6.47 -1.10 14.26
N ARG A 599 -6.11 -2.20 13.57
CA ARG A 599 -6.85 -2.73 12.42
C ARG A 599 -7.87 -3.81 12.79
N ASP A 600 -8.06 -4.11 14.07
CA ASP A 600 -8.94 -5.20 14.57
C ASP A 600 -8.66 -6.56 13.90
N ILE A 601 -7.39 -6.89 13.70
CA ILE A 601 -6.93 -8.15 13.11
C ILE A 601 -6.60 -9.12 14.23
N ALA A 602 -7.36 -10.21 14.34
CA ALA A 602 -7.06 -11.28 15.29
C ALA A 602 -5.72 -11.96 14.95
N TYR A 603 -4.87 -12.11 15.97
CA TYR A 603 -3.55 -12.73 15.84
C TYR A 603 -3.22 -13.60 17.06
N GLU A 604 -2.27 -14.51 16.87
CA GLU A 604 -1.54 -15.18 17.93
C GLU A 604 -0.09 -14.72 17.93
N LEU A 605 0.44 -14.42 19.12
CA LEU A 605 1.80 -13.97 19.31
C LEU A 605 2.70 -15.13 19.76
N SER A 606 3.84 -15.30 19.11
CA SER A 606 4.94 -16.14 19.59
C SER A 606 6.15 -15.26 19.82
N VAL A 607 6.75 -15.37 21.01
CA VAL A 607 7.93 -14.61 21.40
C VAL A 607 9.04 -15.58 21.78
N PHE A 608 10.25 -15.30 21.32
CA PHE A 608 11.46 -16.00 21.74
C PHE A 608 12.50 -14.99 22.22
N PRO A 609 12.90 -15.02 23.51
CA PRO A 609 13.91 -14.10 24.03
C PRO A 609 15.32 -14.53 23.58
N LEU A 610 16.16 -13.57 23.19
CA LEU A 610 17.53 -13.86 22.79
C LEU A 610 18.43 -14.27 23.98
N SER A 611 17.96 -14.06 25.21
CA SER A 611 18.57 -14.59 26.44
C SER A 611 18.56 -16.11 26.55
N GLU A 612 17.78 -16.79 25.71
CA GLU A 612 17.76 -18.25 25.60
C GLU A 612 18.52 -18.78 24.38
N LEU A 613 19.12 -17.89 23.56
CA LEU A 613 19.89 -18.28 22.38
C LEU A 613 21.36 -18.46 22.72
N ASP A 614 21.86 -19.69 22.65
CA ASP A 614 23.27 -20.04 22.92
C ASP A 614 24.27 -19.13 22.20
N ARG A 615 24.02 -18.82 20.91
CA ARG A 615 24.91 -17.94 20.14
C ARG A 615 24.93 -16.51 20.69
N ALA A 616 23.77 -15.96 21.06
CA ALA A 616 23.68 -14.60 21.56
C ALA A 616 24.30 -14.48 22.97
N ILE A 617 24.17 -15.52 23.79
CA ILE A 617 24.84 -15.64 25.09
C ILE A 617 26.37 -15.70 24.88
N ALA A 618 26.85 -16.54 23.96
CA ALA A 618 28.27 -16.68 23.66
C ALA A 618 28.90 -15.35 23.17
N ASP A 619 28.14 -14.54 22.44
CA ASP A 619 28.58 -13.24 21.93
C ASP A 619 28.40 -12.09 22.96
N GLY A 620 27.82 -12.35 24.15
CA GLY A 620 27.51 -11.30 25.13
C GLY A 620 26.47 -10.28 24.64
N ALA A 621 25.63 -10.69 23.69
CA ALA A 621 24.67 -9.84 22.99
C ALA A 621 23.27 -10.48 22.99
N SER A 622 22.84 -10.92 24.17
CA SER A 622 21.60 -11.67 24.39
C SER A 622 20.38 -10.80 24.73
N ASP A 623 20.53 -9.47 24.70
CA ASP A 623 19.42 -8.54 24.87
C ASP A 623 18.51 -8.55 23.64
N GLY A 624 17.20 -8.61 23.86
CA GLY A 624 16.19 -8.55 22.82
C GLY A 624 15.40 -9.85 22.63
N PHE A 625 14.65 -9.91 21.55
CA PHE A 625 13.67 -10.96 21.30
C PHE A 625 13.23 -11.00 19.83
N ILE A 626 12.62 -12.12 19.45
CA ILE A 626 11.88 -12.28 18.19
C ILE A 626 10.40 -12.41 18.51
N LYS A 627 9.56 -11.57 17.89
CA LYS A 627 8.10 -11.68 17.91
C LYS A 627 7.60 -12.10 16.53
N VAL A 628 6.71 -13.08 16.48
CA VAL A 628 6.00 -13.47 15.26
C VAL A 628 4.50 -13.47 15.51
N LEU A 629 3.77 -12.73 14.69
CA LEU A 629 2.31 -12.73 14.67
C LEU A 629 1.85 -13.75 13.64
N THR A 630 0.91 -14.61 14.03
CA THR A 630 0.28 -15.60 13.14
C THR A 630 -1.24 -15.46 13.14
N VAL A 631 -1.90 -15.95 12.09
CA VAL A 631 -3.36 -16.08 12.07
C VAL A 631 -3.78 -17.08 13.14
N SER A 632 -4.74 -16.73 14.00
CA SER A 632 -5.16 -17.62 15.10
C SER A 632 -5.48 -19.06 14.63
N GLY A 633 -4.86 -20.03 15.28
CA GLY A 633 -4.95 -21.46 14.99
C GLY A 633 -4.25 -21.92 13.70
N LYS A 634 -3.48 -21.06 13.03
CA LYS A 634 -2.78 -21.37 11.77
C LYS A 634 -1.35 -20.86 11.82
N ASP A 635 -0.44 -21.55 11.15
CA ASP A 635 0.99 -21.16 11.12
C ASP A 635 1.31 -20.03 10.14
N ARG A 636 0.28 -19.41 9.52
CA ARG A 636 0.46 -18.33 8.55
C ARG A 636 0.91 -17.06 9.26
N ILE A 637 2.08 -16.57 8.88
CA ILE A 637 2.70 -15.35 9.42
C ILE A 637 1.98 -14.10 8.91
N LEU A 638 1.65 -13.20 9.83
CA LEU A 638 1.09 -11.86 9.61
C LEU A 638 2.15 -10.76 9.68
N GLY A 639 3.17 -10.98 10.51
CA GLY A 639 4.34 -10.13 10.61
C GLY A 639 5.34 -10.67 11.61
N ALA A 640 6.55 -10.13 11.56
CA ALA A 640 7.64 -10.48 12.47
C ALA A 640 8.42 -9.22 12.86
N THR A 641 8.82 -9.15 14.12
CA THR A 641 9.70 -8.11 14.66
C THR A 641 10.87 -8.79 15.37
N VAL A 642 12.08 -8.40 15.01
CA VAL A 642 13.33 -8.86 15.61
C VAL A 642 13.99 -7.67 16.26
N VAL A 643 14.34 -7.80 17.55
CA VAL A 643 15.14 -6.82 18.29
C VAL A 643 16.36 -7.54 18.81
N GLY A 644 17.55 -7.12 18.43
CA GLY A 644 18.79 -7.78 18.84
C GLY A 644 19.96 -7.54 17.91
N ALA A 645 21.09 -8.19 18.18
CA ALA A 645 22.22 -8.20 17.25
C ALA A 645 21.82 -8.87 15.93
N HIS A 646 22.19 -8.24 14.80
CA HIS A 646 21.91 -8.73 13.45
C HIS A 646 20.41 -8.86 13.10
N ALA A 647 19.53 -8.09 13.77
CA ALA A 647 18.10 -8.16 13.52
C ALA A 647 17.73 -7.96 12.05
N GLY A 648 18.41 -7.04 11.34
CA GLY A 648 18.18 -6.78 9.92
C GLY A 648 18.42 -8.03 9.05
N GLU A 649 19.45 -8.80 9.37
CA GLU A 649 19.81 -10.03 8.63
C GLU A 649 18.86 -11.18 8.96
N LEU A 650 18.46 -11.33 10.23
CA LEU A 650 17.55 -12.39 10.69
C LEU A 650 16.14 -12.25 10.09
N LEU A 651 15.71 -11.02 9.82
CA LEU A 651 14.40 -10.72 9.26
C LEU A 651 14.20 -11.32 7.85
N ALA A 652 15.28 -11.52 7.08
CA ALA A 652 15.22 -11.95 5.69
C ALA A 652 14.50 -13.30 5.49
N GLU A 653 14.61 -14.22 6.46
CA GLU A 653 13.89 -15.50 6.41
C GLU A 653 12.38 -15.28 6.52
N PHE A 654 11.92 -14.44 7.45
CA PHE A 654 10.50 -14.10 7.59
C PHE A 654 9.95 -13.36 6.37
N VAL A 655 10.74 -12.45 5.78
CA VAL A 655 10.40 -11.77 4.52
C VAL A 655 10.15 -12.81 3.42
N THR A 656 11.08 -13.75 3.26
CA THR A 656 10.96 -14.82 2.25
C THR A 656 9.76 -15.72 2.53
N ALA A 657 9.58 -16.14 3.78
CA ALA A 657 8.47 -16.97 4.20
C ALA A 657 7.12 -16.30 3.91
N MET A 658 6.95 -15.03 4.28
CA MET A 658 5.73 -14.27 4.01
C MET A 658 5.49 -14.08 2.51
N LYS A 659 6.53 -13.76 1.73
CA LYS A 659 6.40 -13.55 0.28
C LYS A 659 5.91 -14.80 -0.44
N HIS A 660 6.35 -15.98 0.01
CA HIS A 660 6.01 -17.27 -0.57
C HIS A 660 4.89 -18.02 0.19
N ASN A 661 4.23 -17.38 1.16
CA ASN A 661 3.19 -17.98 2.00
C ASN A 661 3.65 -19.27 2.73
N LEU A 662 4.91 -19.32 3.16
CA LEU A 662 5.44 -20.36 4.05
C LEU A 662 5.11 -20.00 5.50
N GLY A 663 4.49 -20.93 6.23
CA GLY A 663 4.16 -20.75 7.64
C GLY A 663 5.29 -21.17 8.59
N LEU A 664 5.10 -20.95 9.90
CA LEU A 664 6.08 -21.28 10.94
C LEU A 664 6.48 -22.77 10.95
N ASN A 665 5.60 -23.71 10.56
CA ASN A 665 6.02 -25.12 10.48
C ASN A 665 7.12 -25.35 9.44
N LYS A 666 7.17 -24.55 8.37
CA LYS A 666 8.22 -24.65 7.35
C LYS A 666 9.55 -24.12 7.87
N ILE A 667 9.54 -23.01 8.61
CA ILE A 667 10.74 -22.50 9.30
C ILE A 667 11.25 -23.53 10.32
N LEU A 668 10.35 -24.10 11.14
CA LEU A 668 10.71 -25.13 12.11
C LEU A 668 11.32 -26.39 11.47
N GLY A 669 10.80 -26.80 10.31
CA GLY A 669 11.29 -27.95 9.56
C GLY A 669 12.61 -27.71 8.82
N THR A 670 13.07 -26.47 8.71
CA THR A 670 14.35 -26.11 8.08
C THR A 670 15.51 -26.33 9.06
N ILE A 671 16.57 -26.99 8.58
CA ILE A 671 17.79 -27.15 9.36
C ILE A 671 18.56 -25.83 9.35
N HIS A 672 18.68 -25.21 10.52
CA HIS A 672 19.49 -24.02 10.75
C HIS A 672 20.88 -24.45 11.25
N ALA A 673 21.92 -23.73 10.82
CA ALA A 673 23.27 -23.97 11.33
C ALA A 673 23.34 -23.63 12.83
N TYR A 674 24.10 -24.41 13.60
CA TYR A 674 24.21 -24.25 15.05
C TYR A 674 25.69 -24.15 15.49
N PRO A 675 26.03 -23.25 16.43
CA PRO A 675 25.18 -22.18 16.97
C PRO A 675 25.20 -20.94 16.06
N THR A 676 24.04 -20.45 15.61
CA THR A 676 23.91 -19.19 14.86
C THR A 676 22.72 -18.38 15.33
N TYR A 677 22.71 -17.08 15.06
CA TYR A 677 21.54 -16.23 15.37
C TYR A 677 20.28 -16.67 14.63
N SER A 678 20.40 -17.21 13.41
CA SER A 678 19.26 -17.69 12.63
C SER A 678 18.51 -18.84 13.32
N ASP A 679 19.15 -19.59 14.23
CA ASP A 679 18.47 -20.63 15.00
C ASP A 679 17.35 -20.06 15.89
N ALA A 680 17.41 -18.77 16.27
CA ALA A 680 16.32 -18.11 16.99
C ALA A 680 14.99 -18.09 16.19
N ASN A 681 15.05 -17.98 14.85
CA ASN A 681 13.85 -18.04 13.99
C ASN A 681 13.19 -19.42 14.07
N LYS A 682 14.00 -20.49 14.12
CA LYS A 682 13.53 -21.86 14.35
C LYS A 682 12.96 -22.04 15.76
N LEU A 683 13.60 -21.47 16.77
CA LEU A 683 13.18 -21.61 18.17
C LEU A 683 11.85 -20.89 18.44
N VAL A 684 11.60 -19.71 17.87
CA VAL A 684 10.28 -19.06 17.95
C VAL A 684 9.19 -19.89 17.26
N ALA A 685 9.51 -20.51 16.11
CA ALA A 685 8.60 -21.44 15.44
C ALA A 685 8.33 -22.71 16.28
N GLY A 686 9.34 -23.20 17.00
CA GLY A 686 9.22 -24.30 17.95
C GLY A 686 8.35 -23.93 19.16
N GLY A 687 8.48 -22.70 19.67
CA GLY A 687 7.58 -22.13 20.68
C GLY A 687 6.12 -22.18 20.23
N TRP A 688 5.83 -21.68 19.03
CA TRP A 688 4.50 -21.76 18.42
C TRP A 688 4.02 -23.21 18.26
N LYS A 689 4.89 -24.14 17.83
CA LYS A 689 4.49 -25.54 17.65
C LYS A 689 4.15 -26.22 18.98
N ARG A 690 4.88 -25.91 20.05
CA ARG A 690 4.63 -26.45 21.39
C ARG A 690 3.28 -25.99 21.94
N SER A 691 2.90 -24.72 21.74
CA SER A 691 1.56 -24.24 22.15
C SER A 691 0.42 -24.88 21.35
N HIS A 692 0.72 -25.42 20.17
CA HIS A 692 -0.23 -26.13 19.29
C HIS A 692 -0.07 -27.65 19.31
N ALA A 693 0.65 -28.20 20.28
CA ALA A 693 0.85 -29.64 20.36
C ALA A 693 -0.48 -30.37 20.63
N PRO A 694 -0.78 -31.49 19.95
CA PRO A 694 -2.04 -32.19 20.11
C PRO A 694 -2.08 -32.93 21.46
N ALA A 695 -2.48 -32.24 22.53
CA ALA A 695 -2.47 -32.75 23.91
C ALA A 695 -3.16 -34.11 24.05
N ARG A 696 -4.29 -34.32 23.35
CA ARG A 696 -4.97 -35.63 23.30
C ARG A 696 -4.06 -36.70 22.74
N VAL A 697 -3.45 -36.48 21.58
CA VAL A 697 -2.55 -37.47 20.96
C VAL A 697 -1.34 -37.73 21.86
N LEU A 698 -0.77 -36.70 22.49
CA LEU A 698 0.35 -36.87 23.43
C LEU A 698 -0.02 -37.74 24.63
N SER A 699 -1.21 -37.54 25.23
CA SER A 699 -1.69 -38.42 26.31
C SER A 699 -1.96 -39.87 25.86
N TRP A 700 -2.39 -40.09 24.61
CA TRP A 700 -2.50 -41.44 24.05
C TRP A 700 -1.12 -42.07 23.84
N LEU A 701 -0.16 -41.32 23.32
CA LEU A 701 1.22 -41.76 23.14
C LEU A 701 1.87 -42.08 24.48
N GLU A 702 1.64 -41.27 25.52
CA GLU A 702 2.10 -41.55 26.87
C GLU A 702 1.55 -42.90 27.38
N LYS A 703 0.25 -43.16 27.21
CA LYS A 703 -0.35 -44.46 27.55
C LYS A 703 0.26 -45.61 26.74
N TYR A 704 0.49 -45.40 25.44
CA TYR A 704 1.14 -46.38 24.58
C TYR A 704 2.56 -46.71 25.05
N HIS A 705 3.36 -45.70 25.37
CA HIS A 705 4.72 -45.89 25.89
C HIS A 705 4.72 -46.54 27.27
N ARG A 706 3.78 -46.17 28.16
CA ARG A 706 3.62 -46.84 29.47
C ARG A 706 3.19 -48.30 29.35
N TRP A 707 2.37 -48.63 28.34
CA TRP A 707 1.98 -50.02 28.07
C TRP A 707 3.14 -50.87 27.51
N HIS A 708 4.09 -50.22 26.82
CA HIS A 708 5.24 -50.87 26.20
C HIS A 708 6.48 -50.95 27.12
N LEU A 709 6.39 -50.38 28.33
CA LEU A 709 7.30 -50.59 29.46
C LEU A 709 6.79 -51.76 30.30
#